data_AF-E4X427-F1
#
_entry.id   AF-E4X427-F1
#
_cell.length_a   1.000
_cell.length_b   1.000
_cell.length_c   1.000
_cell.angle_alpha   90.00
_cell.angle_beta   90.00
_cell.angle_gamma   90.00
#
_symmetry.space_group_name_H-M   'P 1'
#
loop_
_entity.id
_entity.type
_entity.pdbx_description
1 polymer ?
#
loop_
_entity_poly.entity_id
_entity_poly.type
_entity_poly.pdbx_seq_one_letter_code
_entity_poly.pdbx_strand_id
1 'polypeptide(L)'
;MRKYHQPHLLTSKFSYSPINTQSLKFVRDFPSGEKLTYAYLAETGFEWPMVFRKPDGLGMTLPPKNFTVRDVERLIGRKRIVDLIDCRNQQGLQMTFSRFVRYFERRTKRRILNLLSLEFGDTALSDYVSRPSIVNTIDHVTLCWPVSKRPVPDGEIDLAWPKVQKYCLVSPATSYTDFHVDFGGTSVWYHVHRGEKIFWFIPPSKKNQELFEKWTMSGAQDQIFFGEKVDECQRIRVQAGETLFIPSGWIHAVYTPVDCINFGGNFLHGLSMKMQVRVVEMEEKLKVPNREKFPHFWPLMWYVLHAYSQVVTAKHKLAPLEIKGLKKLYKRLSIMSSSTKYCPASIDSDKILKILSEHATDILPKNILMPTIIHYTHEEPPAKILKIDIPTPKILPSVMVILPSEAQKLKPLHLKVIGDKKSTTANKISHNFPEVIWGKIFSTLCTRDRSKVAQTCKAFHRYVTARSLWRHVDFSHLDSLTPSSLKWLLRRAPESVSLPRCSSYRQTAFLLSRSPMMRKLILRGASWSAISAINTGQAPPLRCLDLSWSVVTDAAIEEMTSCPTGNHRMGTPSPSHSRLMKLQELILDGADISDDAIFHLSKLPELRSLSMMACVRLTAEGLAKLVSDACQGPLDGNLNLLNCCGLQADVMPVLREFISKGTKTIMLSETRNLPATEYDEFRHKLDLPSREKWDMHVKFQPEEIRS
;
A
#
# COMPACT_ATOMS: atom_id res chain seq x y z
N MET A 1 15.04 -4.22 2.12
CA MET A 1 15.89 -5.29 2.66
C MET A 1 17.08 -4.89 3.54
N ARG A 2 17.82 -3.77 3.39
CA ARG A 2 19.03 -3.51 4.23
C ARG A 2 18.88 -3.52 5.79
N LYS A 3 17.67 -3.56 6.36
CA LYS A 3 17.43 -3.86 7.80
C LYS A 3 17.18 -5.35 8.12
N TYR A 4 16.73 -6.13 7.14
CA TYR A 4 16.50 -7.57 7.21
C TYR A 4 17.45 -8.33 6.27
N HIS A 5 18.74 -7.99 6.31
CA HIS A 5 19.74 -8.98 5.91
C HIS A 5 19.75 -10.07 6.99
N GLN A 6 18.95 -11.11 6.71
CA GLN A 6 19.31 -12.53 6.68
C GLN A 6 19.75 -13.25 7.98
N PRO A 7 20.96 -13.10 8.58
CA PRO A 7 21.42 -14.08 9.57
C PRO A 7 20.44 -14.38 10.71
N HIS A 8 19.77 -13.40 11.30
CA HIS A 8 18.80 -13.64 12.40
C HIS A 8 17.54 -14.44 11.97
N LEU A 9 17.17 -14.42 10.70
CA LEU A 9 16.08 -15.25 10.14
C LEU A 9 16.54 -16.69 9.83
N LEU A 10 17.87 -16.92 9.86
CA LEU A 10 18.52 -18.19 9.51
C LEU A 10 19.46 -18.71 10.62
N THR A 11 19.51 -18.07 11.79
CA THR A 11 20.40 -18.46 12.90
C THR A 11 20.01 -19.84 13.42
N SER A 12 21.03 -20.65 13.75
CA SER A 12 20.89 -21.98 14.34
C SER A 12 20.23 -22.01 15.72
N LYS A 13 20.02 -20.84 16.35
CA LYS A 13 19.42 -20.70 17.68
C LYS A 13 17.93 -21.05 17.73
N PHE A 14 17.23 -21.00 16.60
CA PHE A 14 15.85 -21.48 16.46
C PHE A 14 15.87 -22.81 15.73
N SER A 15 15.52 -23.88 16.46
CA SER A 15 15.60 -25.27 15.97
C SER A 15 14.89 -25.39 14.62
N TYR A 16 15.65 -25.73 13.57
CA TYR A 16 15.06 -26.23 12.35
C TYR A 16 14.58 -27.64 12.62
N SER A 17 13.31 -27.78 13.02
CA SER A 17 12.61 -29.06 13.01
C SER A 17 12.16 -29.31 11.57
N PRO A 18 12.83 -30.16 10.78
CA PRO A 18 12.17 -30.71 9.60
C PRO A 18 10.94 -31.44 10.12
N ILE A 19 9.76 -31.10 9.61
CA ILE A 19 8.48 -31.53 10.20
C ILE A 19 8.35 -33.07 10.19
N ASN A 20 9.14 -33.75 9.36
CA ASN A 20 9.30 -35.20 9.28
C ASN A 20 10.25 -35.82 10.34
N THR A 21 10.47 -35.16 11.49
CA THR A 21 11.26 -35.71 12.62
C THR A 21 10.46 -35.67 13.92
N GLN A 22 10.68 -36.66 14.80
CA GLN A 22 9.84 -37.00 15.95
C GLN A 22 9.90 -36.01 17.15
N SER A 23 10.12 -34.71 16.89
CA SER A 23 10.16 -33.65 17.91
C SER A 23 9.30 -32.44 17.51
N LEU A 24 7.97 -32.65 17.46
CA LEU A 24 7.00 -31.57 17.32
C LEU A 24 6.89 -30.83 18.67
N LYS A 25 7.25 -29.53 18.71
CA LYS A 25 7.10 -28.73 19.95
C LYS A 25 5.69 -28.16 20.13
N PHE A 26 5.10 -27.55 19.10
CA PHE A 26 3.77 -26.92 19.20
C PHE A 26 2.86 -27.18 17.99
N VAL A 27 3.36 -26.95 16.78
CA VAL A 27 2.61 -27.19 15.53
C VAL A 27 2.46 -28.69 15.32
N ARG A 28 1.24 -29.13 14.99
CA ARG A 28 0.89 -30.54 14.77
C ARG A 28 0.64 -30.80 13.29
N ASP A 29 1.25 -31.86 12.74
CA ASP A 29 0.76 -32.45 11.50
C ASP A 29 -0.58 -33.13 11.77
N PHE A 30 -1.58 -32.86 10.91
CA PHE A 30 -2.93 -33.41 11.05
C PHE A 30 -3.22 -34.41 9.92
N PRO A 31 -3.68 -35.65 10.22
CA PRO A 31 -3.54 -36.77 9.28
C PRO A 31 -4.59 -36.83 8.16
N SER A 32 -5.78 -36.21 8.30
CA SER A 32 -6.80 -36.11 7.24
C SER A 32 -7.72 -34.93 7.52
N GLY A 33 -8.16 -34.21 6.47
CA GLY A 33 -9.15 -33.15 6.58
C GLY A 33 -10.49 -33.62 7.15
N GLU A 34 -10.89 -34.85 6.86
CA GLU A 34 -12.17 -35.45 7.29
C GLU A 34 -12.28 -35.59 8.82
N LYS A 35 -11.14 -35.70 9.51
CA LYS A 35 -11.08 -35.81 10.97
C LYS A 35 -11.19 -34.46 11.68
N LEU A 36 -11.12 -33.34 10.96
CA LEU A 36 -11.28 -31.98 11.51
C LEU A 36 -12.76 -31.62 11.64
N THR A 37 -13.46 -32.30 12.57
CA THR A 37 -14.89 -32.09 12.84
C THR A 37 -15.13 -31.15 14.02
N TYR A 38 -16.35 -30.63 14.18
CA TYR A 38 -16.73 -29.90 15.40
C TYR A 38 -16.56 -30.77 16.65
N ALA A 39 -16.96 -32.05 16.60
CA ALA A 39 -16.85 -32.96 17.73
C ALA A 39 -15.40 -33.09 18.21
N TYR A 40 -14.45 -33.27 17.28
CA TYR A 40 -13.01 -33.28 17.58
C TYR A 40 -12.57 -31.96 18.24
N LEU A 41 -12.93 -30.79 17.68
CA LEU A 41 -12.54 -29.49 18.24
C LEU A 41 -13.22 -29.16 19.58
N ALA A 42 -14.42 -29.68 19.84
CA ALA A 42 -15.14 -29.54 21.10
C ALA A 42 -14.55 -30.41 22.23
N GLU A 43 -14.00 -31.57 21.87
CA GLU A 43 -13.31 -32.48 22.78
C GLU A 43 -11.87 -32.02 23.06
N THR A 44 -11.05 -31.84 22.03
CA THR A 44 -9.61 -31.55 22.20
C THR A 44 -9.28 -30.05 22.35
N GLY A 45 -10.24 -29.18 22.03
CA GLY A 45 -9.99 -27.77 21.81
C GLY A 45 -9.23 -27.46 20.51
N PHE A 46 -9.44 -26.25 19.98
CA PHE A 46 -8.58 -25.67 18.95
C PHE A 46 -7.48 -24.83 19.62
N GLU A 47 -6.51 -25.50 20.26
CA GLU A 47 -5.45 -24.82 21.03
C GLU A 47 -4.11 -24.71 20.30
N TRP A 48 -3.85 -25.56 19.31
CA TRP A 48 -2.55 -25.74 18.65
C TRP A 48 -2.65 -25.55 17.14
N PRO A 49 -1.64 -24.96 16.45
CA PRO A 49 -1.64 -24.84 15.00
C PRO A 49 -1.56 -26.21 14.33
N MET A 50 -2.32 -26.39 13.26
CA MET A 50 -2.48 -27.67 12.55
C MET A 50 -2.06 -27.52 11.09
N VAL A 51 -1.20 -28.40 10.60
CA VAL A 51 -0.76 -28.46 9.19
C VAL A 51 -1.36 -29.70 8.52
N PHE A 52 -2.03 -29.47 7.39
CA PHE A 52 -2.62 -30.49 6.54
C PHE A 52 -1.79 -30.59 5.27
N ARG A 53 -1.24 -31.77 4.99
CA ARG A 53 -0.32 -32.02 3.87
C ARG A 53 -0.98 -32.04 2.49
N LYS A 54 -2.31 -32.07 2.47
CA LYS A 54 -3.19 -31.95 1.31
C LYS A 54 -4.49 -31.25 1.74
N PRO A 55 -5.25 -30.63 0.83
CA PRO A 55 -6.56 -30.07 1.14
C PRO A 55 -7.67 -31.14 1.23
N ASP A 56 -7.37 -32.37 0.84
CA ASP A 56 -8.26 -33.53 0.82
C ASP A 56 -9.01 -33.69 2.16
N GLY A 57 -10.34 -33.81 2.09
CA GLY A 57 -11.21 -33.90 3.28
C GLY A 57 -11.59 -32.57 3.94
N LEU A 58 -10.92 -31.45 3.65
CA LEU A 58 -11.27 -30.14 4.23
C LEU A 58 -12.51 -29.49 3.58
N GLY A 59 -13.06 -30.07 2.51
CA GLY A 59 -14.22 -29.51 1.77
C GLY A 59 -13.93 -28.20 1.03
N MET A 60 -12.67 -27.99 0.64
CA MET A 60 -12.21 -26.80 -0.09
C MET A 60 -12.28 -26.99 -1.61
N THR A 61 -12.93 -26.05 -2.30
CA THR A 61 -12.73 -25.77 -3.73
C THR A 61 -11.59 -24.77 -3.86
N LEU A 62 -10.70 -24.99 -4.83
CA LEU A 62 -9.52 -24.16 -5.08
C LEU A 62 -9.32 -23.97 -6.59
N PRO A 63 -8.63 -22.90 -7.04
CA PRO A 63 -8.31 -22.70 -8.45
C PRO A 63 -7.37 -23.80 -8.99
N PRO A 64 -7.28 -23.98 -10.32
CA PRO A 64 -6.37 -24.96 -10.93
C PRO A 64 -4.90 -24.60 -10.67
N LYS A 65 -4.01 -25.60 -10.61
CA LYS A 65 -2.59 -25.43 -10.21
C LYS A 65 -1.75 -24.46 -11.08
N ASN A 66 -2.22 -24.12 -12.27
CA ASN A 66 -1.59 -23.15 -13.18
C ASN A 66 -2.03 -21.70 -12.93
N PHE A 67 -3.00 -21.46 -12.04
CA PHE A 67 -3.59 -20.17 -11.75
C PHE A 67 -2.55 -19.12 -11.31
N THR A 68 -2.71 -17.90 -11.81
CA THR A 68 -1.71 -16.83 -11.71
C THR A 68 -2.26 -15.54 -11.12
N VAL A 69 -1.36 -14.62 -10.77
CA VAL A 69 -1.70 -13.24 -10.38
C VAL A 69 -2.49 -12.48 -11.47
N ARG A 70 -2.43 -12.91 -12.75
CA ARG A 70 -3.26 -12.35 -13.83
C ARG A 70 -4.69 -12.87 -13.81
N ASP A 71 -4.90 -14.08 -13.32
CA ASP A 71 -6.24 -14.65 -13.16
C ASP A 71 -6.93 -14.04 -11.94
N VAL A 72 -6.17 -13.78 -10.88
CA VAL A 72 -6.60 -12.86 -9.81
C VAL A 72 -6.92 -11.47 -10.40
N GLU A 73 -6.06 -10.86 -11.24
CA GLU A 73 -6.33 -9.54 -11.87
C GLU A 73 -7.65 -9.52 -12.66
N ARG A 74 -7.95 -10.62 -13.35
CA ARG A 74 -9.15 -10.84 -14.16
C ARG A 74 -10.42 -10.92 -13.30
N LEU A 75 -10.38 -11.72 -12.23
CA LEU A 75 -11.54 -12.03 -11.39
C LEU A 75 -11.83 -10.97 -10.30
N ILE A 76 -10.82 -10.17 -9.93
CA ILE A 76 -10.91 -9.07 -8.93
C ILE A 76 -11.17 -7.70 -9.57
N GLY A 77 -10.82 -7.54 -10.85
CA GLY A 77 -10.95 -6.28 -11.58
C GLY A 77 -9.70 -5.39 -11.50
N ARG A 78 -9.18 -5.03 -12.68
CA ARG A 78 -7.92 -4.28 -12.89
C ARG A 78 -7.83 -2.95 -12.12
N LYS A 79 -8.97 -2.28 -11.91
CA LYS A 79 -9.08 -0.95 -11.28
C LYS A 79 -9.14 -1.01 -9.74
N ARG A 80 -9.47 -2.15 -9.11
CA ARG A 80 -9.66 -2.24 -7.66
C ARG A 80 -8.41 -1.76 -6.91
N ILE A 81 -8.58 -0.93 -5.89
CA ILE A 81 -7.48 -0.50 -5.01
C ILE A 81 -7.14 -1.64 -4.05
N VAL A 82 -5.85 -1.88 -3.82
CA VAL A 82 -5.36 -2.92 -2.90
C VAL A 82 -4.35 -2.34 -1.91
N ASP A 83 -4.48 -2.78 -0.65
CA ASP A 83 -3.57 -2.43 0.44
C ASP A 83 -2.33 -3.36 0.46
N LEU A 84 -1.16 -2.74 0.48
CA LEU A 84 0.14 -3.40 0.39
C LEU A 84 1.04 -2.99 1.54
N ILE A 85 1.70 -3.96 2.17
CA ILE A 85 2.72 -3.69 3.20
C ILE A 85 4.09 -3.66 2.53
N ASP A 86 4.86 -2.57 2.69
CA ASP A 86 6.29 -2.58 2.36
C ASP A 86 7.06 -3.28 3.49
N CYS A 87 7.53 -4.51 3.23
CA CYS A 87 8.22 -5.34 4.21
C CYS A 87 9.50 -4.70 4.78
N ARG A 88 10.02 -3.61 4.18
CA ARG A 88 11.17 -2.87 4.71
C ARG A 88 10.85 -2.11 6.00
N ASN A 89 9.64 -1.60 6.15
CA ASN A 89 9.23 -0.70 7.25
C ASN A 89 7.85 -1.05 7.84
N GLN A 90 7.20 -2.12 7.36
CA GLN A 90 5.87 -2.59 7.79
C GLN A 90 4.78 -1.51 7.63
N GLN A 91 4.97 -0.54 6.71
CA GLN A 91 3.97 0.51 6.43
C GLN A 91 3.08 0.13 5.26
N GLY A 92 1.78 0.40 5.41
CA GLY A 92 0.78 0.26 4.35
C GLY A 92 0.90 1.33 3.28
N LEU A 93 0.62 0.95 2.03
CA LEU A 93 0.41 1.84 0.89
C LEU A 93 -0.63 1.23 -0.06
N GLN A 94 -1.26 2.05 -0.89
CA GLN A 94 -2.30 1.61 -1.82
C GLN A 94 -1.89 1.79 -3.29
N MET A 95 -2.42 0.93 -4.16
CA MET A 95 -2.42 1.13 -5.62
C MET A 95 -3.53 0.32 -6.29
N THR A 96 -3.83 0.63 -7.57
CA THR A 96 -4.67 -0.24 -8.40
C THR A 96 -4.03 -1.63 -8.55
N PHE A 97 -4.85 -2.67 -8.55
CA PHE A 97 -4.37 -4.04 -8.58
C PHE A 97 -3.56 -4.33 -9.86
N SER A 98 -3.95 -3.75 -11.01
CA SER A 98 -3.17 -3.83 -12.26
C SER A 98 -1.77 -3.19 -12.18
N ARG A 99 -1.54 -2.24 -11.26
CA ARG A 99 -0.20 -1.71 -10.98
C ARG A 99 0.60 -2.64 -10.06
N PHE A 100 -0.06 -3.30 -9.10
CA PHE A 100 0.56 -4.33 -8.27
C PHE A 100 0.96 -5.56 -9.08
N VAL A 101 0.09 -6.07 -9.95
CA VAL A 101 0.34 -7.22 -10.85
C VAL A 101 1.59 -6.96 -11.72
N ARG A 102 1.64 -5.80 -12.38
CA ARG A 102 2.81 -5.37 -13.18
C ARG A 102 4.10 -5.22 -12.37
N TYR A 103 3.99 -4.93 -11.07
CA TYR A 103 5.11 -4.89 -10.13
C TYR A 103 5.55 -6.31 -9.70
N PHE A 104 4.60 -7.21 -9.40
CA PHE A 104 4.86 -8.57 -8.93
C PHE A 104 5.62 -9.39 -9.98
N GLU A 105 5.24 -9.25 -11.25
CA GLU A 105 5.91 -9.88 -12.40
C GLU A 105 7.32 -9.33 -12.72
N ARG A 106 7.79 -8.25 -12.09
CA ARG A 106 9.14 -7.74 -12.37
C ARG A 106 10.19 -8.71 -11.82
N ARG A 107 11.13 -9.11 -12.69
CA ARG A 107 12.37 -9.82 -12.32
C ARG A 107 13.12 -9.11 -11.19
N THR A 108 13.17 -7.78 -11.22
CA THR A 108 13.86 -6.94 -10.23
C THR A 108 12.87 -6.08 -9.40
N LYS A 109 12.79 -6.34 -8.09
CA LYS A 109 11.83 -5.70 -7.16
C LYS A 109 12.51 -4.66 -6.25
N ARG A 110 12.37 -3.36 -6.57
CA ARG A 110 13.02 -2.24 -5.84
C ARG A 110 12.54 -2.03 -4.40
N ARG A 111 11.24 -2.22 -4.15
CA ARG A 111 10.59 -2.35 -2.83
C ARG A 111 10.03 -3.77 -2.77
N ILE A 112 9.83 -4.33 -1.58
CA ILE A 112 9.15 -5.62 -1.40
C ILE A 112 7.77 -5.32 -0.83
N LEU A 113 6.79 -5.24 -1.73
CA LEU A 113 5.39 -4.92 -1.43
C LEU A 113 4.59 -6.21 -1.37
N ASN A 114 4.01 -6.49 -0.21
CA ASN A 114 3.31 -7.73 0.13
C ASN A 114 1.80 -7.47 0.16
N LEU A 115 1.02 -8.20 -0.64
CA LEU A 115 -0.43 -8.13 -0.62
C LEU A 115 -0.96 -9.19 0.33
N LEU A 116 -1.57 -8.77 1.43
CA LEU A 116 -2.15 -9.66 2.44
C LEU A 116 -3.67 -9.49 2.61
N SER A 117 -4.17 -8.27 2.41
CA SER A 117 -5.53 -7.87 2.83
C SER A 117 -6.53 -7.79 1.68
N LEU A 118 -6.29 -8.47 0.55
CA LEU A 118 -7.25 -8.51 -0.57
C LEU A 118 -8.41 -9.47 -0.24
N GLU A 119 -9.42 -8.95 0.47
CA GLU A 119 -10.70 -9.62 0.64
C GLU A 119 -11.39 -9.78 -0.73
N PHE A 120 -12.04 -10.89 -1.02
CA PHE A 120 -12.61 -11.16 -2.34
C PHE A 120 -13.99 -11.85 -2.34
N GLY A 121 -14.65 -11.93 -1.19
CA GLY A 121 -15.95 -12.61 -1.05
C GLY A 121 -17.05 -12.05 -1.96
N ASP A 122 -16.92 -10.78 -2.37
CA ASP A 122 -17.80 -10.00 -3.23
C ASP A 122 -17.35 -9.92 -4.72
N THR A 123 -16.51 -10.86 -5.18
CA THR A 123 -15.97 -10.86 -6.55
C THR A 123 -16.12 -12.22 -7.23
N ALA A 124 -15.92 -12.27 -8.55
CA ALA A 124 -15.90 -13.52 -9.32
C ALA A 124 -14.77 -14.49 -8.92
N LEU A 125 -13.82 -14.09 -8.05
CA LEU A 125 -12.85 -15.02 -7.45
C LEU A 125 -13.50 -15.88 -6.33
N SER A 126 -14.61 -15.42 -5.76
CA SER A 126 -15.34 -16.08 -4.67
C SER A 126 -15.79 -17.49 -5.08
N ASP A 127 -16.17 -17.69 -6.35
CA ASP A 127 -16.67 -18.96 -6.88
C ASP A 127 -15.56 -20.02 -7.03
N TYR A 128 -14.31 -19.59 -7.21
CA TYR A 128 -13.14 -20.46 -7.37
C TYR A 128 -12.54 -20.91 -6.03
N VAL A 129 -12.98 -20.34 -4.91
CA VAL A 129 -12.42 -20.61 -3.57
C VAL A 129 -13.52 -20.80 -2.53
N SER A 130 -13.71 -22.03 -2.05
CA SER A 130 -14.45 -22.26 -0.80
C SER A 130 -13.47 -22.36 0.38
N ARG A 131 -13.87 -21.79 1.51
CA ARG A 131 -13.18 -21.96 2.79
C ARG A 131 -13.50 -23.34 3.38
N PRO A 132 -12.62 -23.91 4.22
CA PRO A 132 -12.81 -25.26 4.77
C PRO A 132 -14.18 -25.46 5.44
N SER A 133 -14.80 -26.63 5.25
CA SER A 133 -16.15 -26.94 5.74
C SER A 133 -16.32 -26.67 7.23
N ILE A 134 -15.33 -27.03 8.05
CA ILE A 134 -15.32 -26.77 9.50
C ILE A 134 -15.49 -25.28 9.82
N VAL A 135 -14.91 -24.37 9.03
CA VAL A 135 -15.02 -22.91 9.24
C VAL A 135 -16.45 -22.43 9.01
N ASN A 136 -17.16 -22.98 8.01
CA ASN A 136 -18.57 -22.68 7.80
C ASN A 136 -19.44 -23.09 9.01
N THR A 137 -19.07 -24.15 9.73
CA THR A 137 -19.83 -24.67 10.89
C THR A 137 -19.54 -23.97 12.22
N ILE A 138 -18.51 -23.13 12.32
CA ILE A 138 -18.10 -22.49 13.60
C ILE A 138 -17.90 -20.97 13.53
N ASP A 139 -17.84 -20.37 12.34
CA ASP A 139 -17.66 -18.93 12.18
C ASP A 139 -18.88 -18.13 12.65
N HIS A 140 -18.70 -17.38 13.74
CA HIS A 140 -19.71 -16.48 14.30
C HIS A 140 -20.26 -15.46 13.30
N VAL A 141 -19.49 -14.99 12.30
CA VAL A 141 -20.06 -14.08 11.29
C VAL A 141 -21.07 -14.82 10.42
N THR A 142 -20.75 -16.05 10.02
CA THR A 142 -21.62 -16.90 9.21
C THR A 142 -22.90 -17.28 9.95
N LEU A 143 -22.76 -17.68 11.21
CA LEU A 143 -23.86 -18.20 12.03
C LEU A 143 -24.74 -17.09 12.64
N CYS A 144 -24.14 -16.02 13.16
CA CYS A 144 -24.82 -15.05 14.04
C CYS A 144 -25.06 -13.68 13.40
N TRP A 145 -24.34 -13.28 12.33
CA TRP A 145 -24.60 -11.97 11.71
C TRP A 145 -25.89 -12.01 10.85
N PRO A 146 -26.90 -11.16 11.10
CA PRO A 146 -28.19 -11.25 10.40
C PRO A 146 -28.06 -11.16 8.88
N VAL A 147 -28.77 -12.03 8.15
CA VAL A 147 -28.69 -12.10 6.67
C VAL A 147 -29.18 -10.80 6.03
N SER A 148 -30.26 -10.21 6.54
CA SER A 148 -30.79 -8.90 6.12
C SER A 148 -29.88 -7.70 6.40
N LYS A 149 -28.76 -7.91 7.11
CA LYS A 149 -27.69 -6.92 7.33
C LYS A 149 -26.39 -7.31 6.62
N ARG A 150 -26.49 -8.09 5.54
CA ARG A 150 -25.42 -8.35 4.56
C ARG A 150 -25.84 -7.65 3.25
N PRO A 151 -24.93 -6.94 2.55
CA PRO A 151 -25.27 -6.16 1.38
C PRO A 151 -25.70 -7.05 0.20
N VAL A 152 -26.67 -6.55 -0.57
CA VAL A 152 -27.14 -7.14 -1.82
C VAL A 152 -26.09 -6.87 -2.93
N PRO A 153 -25.87 -7.79 -3.90
CA PRO A 153 -24.75 -7.68 -4.85
C PRO A 153 -24.63 -6.37 -5.64
N ASP A 154 -25.75 -5.69 -5.92
CA ASP A 154 -25.82 -4.50 -6.80
C ASP A 154 -25.98 -3.17 -6.03
N GLY A 155 -25.86 -3.18 -4.70
CA GLY A 155 -25.96 -1.97 -3.86
C GLY A 155 -24.64 -1.18 -3.72
N GLU A 156 -24.73 0.07 -3.25
CA GLU A 156 -23.53 0.79 -2.81
C GLU A 156 -22.80 0.04 -1.69
N ILE A 157 -21.47 0.19 -1.64
CA ILE A 157 -20.60 -0.56 -0.71
C ILE A 157 -20.66 0.08 0.70
N ASP A 158 -21.79 -0.10 1.39
CA ASP A 158 -21.89 0.22 2.80
C ASP A 158 -20.97 -0.73 3.61
N LEU A 159 -20.26 -0.16 4.59
CA LEU A 159 -19.32 -0.84 5.47
C LEU A 159 -20.03 -1.59 6.60
N ALA A 160 -21.28 -2.01 6.38
CA ALA A 160 -22.23 -2.44 7.39
C ALA A 160 -21.95 -3.80 8.05
N TRP A 161 -21.01 -4.62 7.57
CA TRP A 161 -20.76 -5.96 8.11
C TRP A 161 -19.30 -6.43 8.01
N PRO A 162 -18.89 -7.49 8.74
CA PRO A 162 -17.50 -7.97 8.73
C PRO A 162 -17.14 -8.80 7.48
N LYS A 163 -16.50 -8.17 6.48
CA LYS A 163 -15.84 -8.85 5.35
C LYS A 163 -14.41 -9.27 5.73
N VAL A 164 -14.21 -10.54 6.08
CA VAL A 164 -12.93 -11.11 6.58
C VAL A 164 -12.69 -12.58 6.19
N GLN A 165 -13.61 -13.20 5.45
CA GLN A 165 -13.73 -14.66 5.32
C GLN A 165 -12.92 -15.26 4.15
N LYS A 166 -12.56 -14.45 3.14
CA LYS A 166 -11.83 -14.88 1.94
C LYS A 166 -10.77 -13.84 1.54
N TYR A 167 -9.50 -14.09 1.89
CA TYR A 167 -8.34 -13.28 1.50
C TYR A 167 -7.47 -13.97 0.45
N CYS A 168 -7.11 -13.25 -0.61
CA CYS A 168 -6.17 -13.68 -1.64
C CYS A 168 -4.82 -12.99 -1.42
N LEU A 169 -3.87 -13.67 -0.79
CA LEU A 169 -2.57 -13.10 -0.46
C LEU A 169 -1.59 -13.35 -1.61
N VAL A 170 -0.88 -12.32 -2.04
CA VAL A 170 0.08 -12.37 -3.14
C VAL A 170 1.39 -11.75 -2.67
N SER A 171 2.35 -12.60 -2.36
CA SER A 171 3.55 -12.24 -1.62
C SER A 171 4.81 -12.49 -2.46
N PRO A 172 5.55 -11.45 -2.84
CA PRO A 172 6.85 -11.62 -3.48
C PRO A 172 7.85 -12.43 -2.65
N ALA A 173 8.82 -13.03 -3.32
CA ALA A 173 10.04 -13.54 -2.71
C ALA A 173 10.68 -12.46 -1.83
N THR A 174 11.20 -12.87 -0.68
CA THR A 174 11.75 -12.04 0.42
C THR A 174 10.73 -11.19 1.18
N SER A 175 9.41 -11.33 0.97
CA SER A 175 8.41 -10.69 1.82
C SER A 175 8.49 -11.20 3.26
N TYR A 176 8.43 -10.27 4.22
CA TYR A 176 8.38 -10.52 5.66
C TYR A 176 7.26 -9.71 6.31
N THR A 177 6.42 -10.38 7.07
CA THR A 177 5.44 -9.79 8.01
C THR A 177 5.95 -10.13 9.41
N ASP A 178 6.11 -9.11 10.25
CA ASP A 178 6.73 -9.28 11.58
C ASP A 178 5.79 -9.94 12.60
N PHE A 179 6.26 -10.18 13.82
CA PHE A 179 5.45 -10.81 14.87
C PHE A 179 4.18 -10.01 15.17
N HIS A 180 3.03 -10.67 15.03
CA HIS A 180 1.71 -10.11 15.29
C HIS A 180 0.75 -11.19 15.83
N VAL A 181 -0.44 -10.76 16.24
CA VAL A 181 -1.60 -11.61 16.54
C VAL A 181 -2.71 -11.16 15.58
N ASP A 182 -3.49 -12.11 15.05
CA ASP A 182 -4.61 -11.79 14.17
C ASP A 182 -5.68 -10.93 14.85
N PHE A 183 -6.24 -10.00 14.08
CA PHE A 183 -7.17 -8.97 14.55
C PHE A 183 -8.45 -9.58 15.17
N GLY A 184 -8.97 -8.95 16.22
CA GLY A 184 -10.08 -9.48 17.04
C GLY A 184 -9.74 -10.75 17.81
N GLY A 185 -8.48 -11.17 17.80
CA GLY A 185 -8.08 -12.52 18.22
C GLY A 185 -8.69 -13.61 17.35
N THR A 186 -8.92 -13.35 16.06
CA THR A 186 -9.44 -14.35 15.12
C THR A 186 -8.54 -15.59 15.07
N SER A 187 -9.16 -16.71 14.71
CA SER A 187 -8.42 -17.86 14.15
C SER A 187 -8.38 -17.72 12.62
N VAL A 188 -7.40 -18.30 11.96
CA VAL A 188 -7.22 -18.17 10.50
C VAL A 188 -6.93 -19.52 9.87
N TRP A 189 -7.53 -19.76 8.70
CA TRP A 189 -7.13 -20.85 7.78
C TRP A 189 -6.28 -20.26 6.66
N TYR A 190 -5.26 -20.99 6.21
CA TYR A 190 -4.23 -20.49 5.30
C TYR A 190 -3.70 -21.59 4.37
N HIS A 191 -4.18 -21.61 3.13
CA HIS A 191 -3.74 -22.54 2.09
C HIS A 191 -2.66 -21.92 1.20
N VAL A 192 -1.55 -22.63 1.01
CA VAL A 192 -0.50 -22.22 0.06
C VAL A 192 -0.84 -22.81 -1.30
N HIS A 193 -1.42 -22.00 -2.19
CA HIS A 193 -1.79 -22.44 -3.53
C HIS A 193 -0.55 -22.60 -4.44
N ARG A 194 0.38 -21.62 -4.41
CA ARG A 194 1.62 -21.64 -5.18
C ARG A 194 2.75 -20.98 -4.40
N GLY A 195 3.96 -21.53 -4.49
CA GLY A 195 5.13 -21.05 -3.74
C GLY A 195 5.24 -21.72 -2.37
N GLU A 196 5.79 -21.01 -1.38
CA GLU A 196 5.87 -21.50 -0.01
C GLU A 196 5.99 -20.34 1.00
N LYS A 197 5.83 -20.67 2.28
CA LYS A 197 5.94 -19.77 3.43
C LYS A 197 6.81 -20.40 4.52
N ILE A 198 7.39 -19.55 5.36
CA ILE A 198 8.06 -19.94 6.60
C ILE A 198 7.40 -19.15 7.73
N PHE A 199 6.85 -19.86 8.71
CA PHE A 199 6.18 -19.26 9.86
C PHE A 199 7.05 -19.45 11.11
N TRP A 200 7.04 -18.47 12.01
CA TRP A 200 7.51 -18.61 13.39
C TRP A 200 6.30 -18.53 14.33
N PHE A 201 6.17 -19.48 15.23
CA PHE A 201 5.06 -19.59 16.18
C PHE A 201 5.52 -19.50 17.63
N ILE A 202 4.80 -18.68 18.40
CA ILE A 202 4.99 -18.46 19.83
C ILE A 202 3.64 -18.71 20.53
N PRO A 203 3.56 -19.63 21.51
CA PRO A 203 2.30 -19.98 22.15
C PRO A 203 1.71 -18.79 22.94
N PRO A 204 0.37 -18.62 22.98
CA PRO A 204 -0.33 -17.48 23.57
C PRO A 204 -0.40 -17.52 25.11
N SER A 205 0.70 -17.90 25.76
CA SER A 205 0.79 -17.95 27.23
C SER A 205 0.62 -16.54 27.84
N LYS A 206 0.24 -16.46 29.12
CA LYS A 206 0.12 -15.17 29.82
C LYS A 206 1.43 -14.38 29.74
N LYS A 207 2.56 -15.04 30.00
CA LYS A 207 3.93 -14.49 29.91
C LYS A 207 4.23 -13.96 28.50
N ASN A 208 3.95 -14.74 27.44
CA ASN A 208 4.29 -14.37 26.07
C ASN A 208 3.46 -13.18 25.57
N GLN A 209 2.17 -13.10 25.91
CA GLN A 209 1.35 -11.95 25.57
C GLN A 209 1.78 -10.68 26.34
N GLU A 210 2.13 -10.79 27.63
CA GLU A 210 2.70 -9.65 28.38
C GLU A 210 4.06 -9.17 27.83
N LEU A 211 4.89 -10.08 27.30
CA LEU A 211 6.13 -9.74 26.61
C LEU A 211 5.85 -9.08 25.25
N PHE A 212 4.85 -9.56 24.50
CA PHE A 212 4.44 -9.01 23.22
C PHE A 212 3.86 -7.59 23.34
N GLU A 213 3.03 -7.35 24.35
CA GLU A 213 2.55 -6.01 24.71
C GLU A 213 3.72 -5.05 24.98
N LYS A 214 4.67 -5.46 25.84
CA LYS A 214 5.85 -4.66 26.19
C LYS A 214 6.75 -4.38 24.98
N TRP A 215 6.96 -5.36 24.11
CA TRP A 215 7.73 -5.20 22.86
C TRP A 215 7.03 -4.23 21.91
N THR A 216 5.73 -4.36 21.69
CA THR A 216 4.93 -3.47 20.83
C THR A 216 4.96 -2.03 21.36
N MET A 217 4.72 -1.82 22.66
CA MET A 217 4.76 -0.48 23.28
C MET A 217 6.17 0.14 23.31
N SER A 218 7.24 -0.64 23.18
CA SER A 218 8.61 -0.11 23.22
C SER A 218 9.03 0.68 21.97
N GLY A 219 8.32 0.51 20.85
CA GLY A 219 8.71 1.05 19.54
C GLY A 219 9.98 0.41 18.93
N ALA A 220 10.64 -0.52 19.63
CA ALA A 220 11.87 -1.19 19.17
C ALA A 220 11.62 -2.40 18.26
N GLN A 221 10.43 -2.51 17.67
CA GLN A 221 10.04 -3.60 16.76
C GLN A 221 10.98 -3.67 15.54
N ASP A 222 11.46 -2.53 15.05
CA ASP A 222 12.40 -2.43 13.93
C ASP A 222 13.87 -2.77 14.26
N GLN A 223 14.13 -3.22 15.50
CA GLN A 223 15.44 -3.51 16.07
C GLN A 223 15.50 -4.86 16.81
N ILE A 224 14.38 -5.36 17.33
CA ILE A 224 14.31 -6.57 18.17
C ILE A 224 13.43 -7.62 17.49
N PHE A 225 14.04 -8.72 17.04
CA PHE A 225 13.30 -9.91 16.60
C PHE A 225 12.61 -10.55 17.83
N PHE A 226 11.28 -10.47 17.91
CA PHE A 226 10.53 -10.86 19.12
C PHE A 226 10.73 -12.32 19.54
N GLY A 227 11.05 -13.22 18.59
CA GLY A 227 11.43 -14.60 18.89
C GLY A 227 12.63 -14.75 19.84
N GLU A 228 13.53 -13.75 19.95
CA GLU A 228 14.63 -13.75 20.92
C GLU A 228 14.22 -13.25 22.33
N LYS A 229 12.93 -12.94 22.56
CA LYS A 229 12.40 -12.44 23.84
C LYS A 229 11.51 -13.43 24.60
N VAL A 230 11.23 -14.59 24.01
CA VAL A 230 10.40 -15.65 24.60
C VAL A 230 11.23 -16.91 24.83
N ASP A 231 10.75 -17.81 25.70
CA ASP A 231 11.48 -19.04 26.05
C ASP A 231 11.60 -19.99 24.85
N GLU A 232 10.53 -20.06 24.03
CA GLU A 232 10.44 -20.97 22.90
C GLU A 232 9.70 -20.32 21.71
N CYS A 233 10.21 -20.57 20.50
CA CYS A 233 9.67 -20.07 19.24
C CYS A 233 9.94 -21.12 18.14
N GLN A 234 8.88 -21.77 17.62
CA GLN A 234 9.02 -22.85 16.62
C GLN A 234 8.94 -22.26 15.21
N ARG A 235 9.93 -22.60 14.36
CA ARG A 235 9.91 -22.27 12.93
C ARG A 235 9.42 -23.47 12.11
N ILE A 236 8.45 -23.27 11.22
CA ILE A 236 7.98 -24.28 10.24
C ILE A 236 8.07 -23.75 8.81
N ARG A 237 7.99 -24.65 7.82
CA ARG A 237 7.85 -24.35 6.39
C ARG A 237 6.51 -24.91 5.92
N VAL A 238 5.75 -24.14 5.13
CA VAL A 238 4.46 -24.55 4.55
C VAL A 238 4.55 -24.39 3.03
N GLN A 239 4.33 -25.47 2.30
CA GLN A 239 4.60 -25.61 0.86
C GLN A 239 3.32 -25.64 0.02
N ALA A 240 3.44 -25.46 -1.30
CA ALA A 240 2.30 -25.50 -2.21
C ALA A 240 1.49 -26.80 -2.09
N GLY A 241 0.17 -26.67 -1.86
CA GLY A 241 -0.76 -27.77 -1.59
C GLY A 241 -1.07 -27.96 -0.10
N GLU A 242 -0.27 -27.42 0.82
CA GLU A 242 -0.51 -27.55 2.26
C GLU A 242 -1.48 -26.47 2.79
N THR A 243 -2.31 -26.85 3.75
CA THR A 243 -3.22 -25.94 4.48
C THR A 243 -2.83 -25.87 5.95
N LEU A 244 -2.67 -24.66 6.46
CA LEU A 244 -2.36 -24.36 7.85
C LEU A 244 -3.61 -23.76 8.54
N PHE A 245 -3.90 -24.20 9.75
CA PHE A 245 -4.86 -23.57 10.65
C PHE A 245 -4.12 -22.99 11.86
N ILE A 246 -4.34 -21.70 12.16
CA ILE A 246 -3.75 -21.00 13.30
C ILE A 246 -4.89 -20.64 14.29
N PRO A 247 -4.80 -21.04 15.57
CA PRO A 247 -5.81 -20.70 16.56
C PRO A 247 -5.69 -19.26 17.08
N SER A 248 -6.80 -18.78 17.64
CA SER A 248 -6.92 -17.48 18.32
C SER A 248 -5.73 -17.14 19.22
N GLY A 249 -5.21 -15.92 19.06
CA GLY A 249 -4.22 -15.32 19.96
C GLY A 249 -2.76 -15.74 19.74
N TRP A 250 -2.48 -16.71 18.86
CA TRP A 250 -1.11 -17.17 18.57
C TRP A 250 -0.25 -16.06 17.96
N ILE A 251 0.87 -15.76 18.62
CA ILE A 251 1.81 -14.74 18.16
C ILE A 251 2.69 -15.36 17.08
N HIS A 252 2.70 -14.78 15.88
CA HIS A 252 3.40 -15.37 14.75
C HIS A 252 3.99 -14.34 13.77
N ALA A 253 5.05 -14.73 13.07
CA ALA A 253 5.70 -13.96 12.00
C ALA A 253 5.81 -14.81 10.73
N VAL A 254 5.85 -14.19 9.55
CA VAL A 254 5.77 -14.89 8.26
C VAL A 254 6.82 -14.37 7.28
N TYR A 255 7.68 -15.27 6.79
CA TYR A 255 8.61 -15.03 5.68
C TYR A 255 8.18 -15.78 4.43
N THR A 256 8.43 -15.18 3.27
CA THR A 256 8.04 -15.72 1.96
C THR A 256 9.32 -15.87 1.12
N PRO A 257 9.95 -17.05 1.03
CA PRO A 257 11.24 -17.21 0.35
C PRO A 257 11.16 -17.12 -1.18
N VAL A 258 10.01 -17.47 -1.79
CA VAL A 258 9.76 -17.44 -3.25
C VAL A 258 8.46 -16.69 -3.56
N ASP A 259 8.27 -16.18 -4.78
CA ASP A 259 7.01 -15.55 -5.20
C ASP A 259 5.82 -16.52 -4.98
N CYS A 260 4.80 -16.08 -4.22
CA CYS A 260 3.82 -16.94 -3.56
C CYS A 260 2.38 -16.41 -3.74
N ILE A 261 1.42 -17.31 -3.92
CA ILE A 261 -0.03 -17.03 -3.94
C ILE A 261 -0.70 -17.94 -2.90
N ASN A 262 -1.52 -17.36 -2.05
CA ASN A 262 -2.17 -18.03 -0.92
C ASN A 262 -3.65 -17.64 -0.85
N PHE A 263 -4.47 -18.54 -0.32
CA PHE A 263 -5.85 -18.24 0.06
C PHE A 263 -6.00 -18.45 1.55
N GLY A 264 -6.76 -17.59 2.22
CA GLY A 264 -7.03 -17.74 3.64
C GLY A 264 -8.29 -17.00 4.07
N GLY A 265 -8.55 -16.97 5.37
CA GLY A 265 -9.68 -16.25 5.93
C GLY A 265 -9.74 -16.33 7.44
N ASN A 266 -10.14 -15.22 8.06
CA ASN A 266 -10.20 -15.05 9.50
C ASN A 266 -11.62 -15.35 10.00
N PHE A 267 -11.75 -15.98 11.16
CA PHE A 267 -13.03 -16.34 11.77
C PHE A 267 -12.98 -16.27 13.30
N LEU A 268 -14.14 -16.04 13.91
CA LEU A 268 -14.35 -16.05 15.36
C LEU A 268 -15.24 -17.25 15.70
N HIS A 269 -14.97 -17.96 16.79
CA HIS A 269 -15.73 -19.15 17.17
C HIS A 269 -15.85 -19.33 18.69
N GLY A 270 -16.76 -20.22 19.11
CA GLY A 270 -17.12 -20.39 20.52
C GLY A 270 -15.98 -20.90 21.39
N LEU A 271 -15.25 -21.90 20.87
CA LEU A 271 -14.18 -22.61 21.60
C LEU A 271 -13.01 -21.69 21.98
N SER A 272 -12.77 -20.62 21.22
CA SER A 272 -11.73 -19.62 21.51
C SER A 272 -12.26 -18.28 22.04
N MET A 273 -13.55 -18.15 22.34
CA MET A 273 -14.19 -16.87 22.72
C MET A 273 -13.51 -16.16 23.91
N LYS A 274 -12.98 -16.92 24.88
CA LYS A 274 -12.19 -16.37 26.02
C LYS A 274 -10.90 -15.68 25.56
N MET A 275 -10.22 -16.21 24.54
CA MET A 275 -8.98 -15.64 23.98
C MET A 275 -9.30 -14.46 23.06
N GLN A 276 -10.33 -14.58 22.21
CA GLN A 276 -10.83 -13.49 21.35
C GLN A 276 -11.08 -12.20 22.15
N VAL A 277 -11.85 -12.29 23.25
CA VAL A 277 -12.08 -11.13 24.14
C VAL A 277 -10.78 -10.59 24.76
N ARG A 278 -9.83 -11.47 25.12
CA ARG A 278 -8.53 -11.05 25.68
C ARG A 278 -7.65 -10.30 24.66
N VAL A 279 -7.68 -10.73 23.39
CA VAL A 279 -6.93 -10.02 22.32
C VAL A 279 -7.57 -8.66 22.03
N VAL A 280 -8.89 -8.52 22.03
CA VAL A 280 -9.54 -7.20 21.88
C VAL A 280 -9.24 -6.28 23.07
N GLU A 281 -9.23 -6.79 24.30
CA GLU A 281 -8.77 -6.04 25.48
C GLU A 281 -7.29 -5.57 25.34
N MET A 282 -6.44 -6.37 24.68
CA MET A 282 -5.07 -6.01 24.33
C MET A 282 -5.00 -4.97 23.20
N GLU A 283 -5.80 -5.08 22.14
CA GLU A 283 -5.89 -4.12 21.03
C GLU A 283 -6.45 -2.74 21.45
N GLU A 284 -7.36 -2.72 22.43
CA GLU A 284 -7.85 -1.52 23.10
C GLU A 284 -6.71 -0.85 23.88
N LYS A 285 -5.98 -1.62 24.71
CA LYS A 285 -4.82 -1.15 25.50
C LYS A 285 -3.68 -0.62 24.63
N LEU A 286 -3.34 -1.33 23.55
CA LEU A 286 -2.33 -0.94 22.57
C LEU A 286 -2.78 0.18 21.63
N LYS A 287 -4.05 0.60 21.69
CA LYS A 287 -4.65 1.65 20.85
C LYS A 287 -4.52 1.36 19.34
N VAL A 288 -4.64 0.09 18.95
CA VAL A 288 -4.57 -0.35 17.54
C VAL A 288 -5.60 0.42 16.70
N PRO A 289 -5.23 0.97 15.51
CA PRO A 289 -6.15 1.71 14.64
C PRO A 289 -7.39 0.90 14.26
N ASN A 290 -8.55 1.54 14.16
CA ASN A 290 -9.82 0.84 13.90
C ASN A 290 -9.85 0.06 12.56
N ARG A 291 -9.06 0.50 11.56
CA ARG A 291 -8.88 -0.19 10.26
C ARG A 291 -8.04 -1.48 10.35
N GLU A 292 -7.32 -1.67 11.46
CA GLU A 292 -6.44 -2.81 11.77
C GLU A 292 -7.08 -3.73 12.82
N LYS A 293 -8.34 -3.46 13.20
CA LYS A 293 -9.16 -4.25 14.13
C LYS A 293 -10.22 -5.04 13.38
N PHE A 294 -10.81 -6.03 14.05
CA PHE A 294 -11.98 -6.74 13.52
C PHE A 294 -13.18 -5.78 13.37
N PRO A 295 -13.72 -5.56 12.15
CA PRO A 295 -14.84 -4.66 11.93
C PRO A 295 -16.09 -5.16 12.66
N HIS A 296 -16.79 -4.27 13.36
CA HIS A 296 -18.02 -4.56 14.13
C HIS A 296 -17.91 -5.70 15.16
N PHE A 297 -16.74 -5.90 15.77
CA PHE A 297 -16.51 -6.96 16.77
C PHE A 297 -17.56 -6.97 17.90
N TRP A 298 -17.76 -5.84 18.59
CA TRP A 298 -18.69 -5.77 19.71
C TRP A 298 -20.16 -5.97 19.29
N PRO A 299 -20.68 -5.35 18.20
CA PRO A 299 -21.99 -5.71 17.63
C PRO A 299 -22.15 -7.19 17.28
N LEU A 300 -21.13 -7.83 16.66
CA LEU A 300 -21.15 -9.27 16.39
C LEU A 300 -21.21 -10.08 17.69
N MET A 301 -20.45 -9.70 18.72
CA MET A 301 -20.47 -10.39 20.02
C MET A 301 -21.82 -10.27 20.73
N TRP A 302 -22.62 -9.22 20.50
CA TRP A 302 -24.01 -9.15 20.98
C TRP A 302 -24.93 -10.15 20.25
N TYR A 303 -24.80 -10.29 18.92
CA TYR A 303 -25.53 -11.33 18.19
C TYR A 303 -25.12 -12.75 18.62
N VAL A 304 -23.83 -12.97 18.93
CA VAL A 304 -23.35 -14.23 19.52
C VAL A 304 -23.96 -14.44 20.91
N LEU A 305 -23.97 -13.42 21.78
CA LEU A 305 -24.58 -13.52 23.12
C LEU A 305 -26.07 -13.88 23.04
N HIS A 306 -26.80 -13.31 22.08
CA HIS A 306 -28.19 -13.66 21.79
C HIS A 306 -28.34 -15.12 21.36
N ALA A 307 -27.58 -15.59 20.37
CA ALA A 307 -27.64 -16.96 19.89
C ALA A 307 -27.33 -17.97 21.02
N TYR A 308 -26.30 -17.71 21.83
CA TYR A 308 -25.98 -18.56 22.98
C TYR A 308 -27.06 -18.52 24.07
N SER A 309 -27.76 -17.40 24.28
CA SER A 309 -28.89 -17.34 25.21
C SER A 309 -30.07 -18.22 24.76
N GLN A 310 -30.32 -18.33 23.45
CA GLN A 310 -31.33 -19.24 22.89
C GLN A 310 -30.92 -20.71 23.07
N VAL A 311 -29.66 -21.05 22.77
CA VAL A 311 -29.10 -22.40 22.96
C VAL A 311 -29.18 -22.85 24.43
N VAL A 312 -28.88 -21.95 25.38
CA VAL A 312 -29.01 -22.20 26.83
C VAL A 312 -30.49 -22.35 27.23
N THR A 313 -31.39 -21.51 26.73
CA THR A 313 -32.84 -21.59 27.00
C THR A 313 -33.45 -22.89 26.49
N ALA A 314 -33.03 -23.36 25.32
CA ALA A 314 -33.39 -24.67 24.75
C ALA A 314 -32.72 -25.86 25.45
N LYS A 315 -31.89 -25.62 26.49
CA LYS A 315 -31.10 -26.61 27.23
C LYS A 315 -30.19 -27.47 26.33
N HIS A 316 -29.79 -26.91 25.19
CA HIS A 316 -28.78 -27.51 24.33
C HIS A 316 -27.40 -27.44 24.99
N LYS A 317 -26.54 -28.40 24.66
CA LYS A 317 -25.27 -28.60 25.35
C LYS A 317 -24.16 -27.80 24.67
N LEU A 318 -23.31 -27.18 25.49
CA LEU A 318 -22.15 -26.40 25.06
C LEU A 318 -20.86 -27.15 25.41
N ALA A 319 -19.82 -26.97 24.60
CA ALA A 319 -18.49 -27.49 24.90
C ALA A 319 -17.91 -26.79 26.14
N PRO A 320 -17.09 -27.46 26.99
CA PRO A 320 -16.52 -26.85 28.19
C PRO A 320 -15.68 -25.58 27.94
N LEU A 321 -15.14 -25.40 26.74
CA LEU A 321 -14.45 -24.18 26.32
C LEU A 321 -15.42 -23.04 25.97
N GLU A 322 -16.54 -23.33 25.32
CA GLU A 322 -17.59 -22.37 25.02
C GLU A 322 -18.20 -21.82 26.31
N ILE A 323 -18.45 -22.66 27.31
CA ILE A 323 -18.98 -22.24 28.62
C ILE A 323 -18.00 -21.26 29.30
N LYS A 324 -16.69 -21.55 29.26
CA LYS A 324 -15.63 -20.67 29.77
C LYS A 324 -15.52 -19.36 28.96
N GLY A 325 -15.80 -19.41 27.66
CA GLY A 325 -15.87 -18.28 26.75
C GLY A 325 -17.06 -17.36 27.06
N LEU A 326 -18.27 -17.93 27.07
CA LEU A 326 -19.54 -17.26 27.32
C LEU A 326 -19.52 -16.53 28.67
N LYS A 327 -19.01 -17.16 29.74
CA LYS A 327 -18.86 -16.51 31.06
C LYS A 327 -17.91 -15.30 31.05
N LYS A 328 -16.85 -15.32 30.22
CA LYS A 328 -15.95 -14.16 30.01
C LYS A 328 -16.60 -13.09 29.13
N LEU A 329 -17.33 -13.47 28.08
CA LEU A 329 -18.02 -12.52 27.20
C LEU A 329 -19.18 -11.82 27.92
N TYR A 330 -20.05 -12.58 28.59
CA TYR A 330 -21.13 -12.08 29.45
C TYR A 330 -20.61 -11.02 30.43
N LYS A 331 -19.58 -11.33 31.22
CA LYS A 331 -18.99 -10.39 32.19
C LYS A 331 -18.39 -9.13 31.54
N ARG A 332 -17.97 -9.19 30.27
CA ARG A 332 -17.47 -8.01 29.55
C ARG A 332 -18.64 -7.17 29.00
N LEU A 333 -19.64 -7.81 28.40
CA LEU A 333 -20.81 -7.11 27.85
C LEU A 333 -21.74 -6.54 28.94
N SER A 334 -21.85 -7.18 30.10
CA SER A 334 -22.61 -6.66 31.25
C SER A 334 -22.00 -5.40 31.89
N ILE A 335 -20.71 -5.13 31.65
CA ILE A 335 -20.06 -3.87 32.01
C ILE A 335 -20.32 -2.82 30.92
N MET A 336 -20.29 -3.24 29.64
CA MET A 336 -20.43 -2.36 28.49
C MET A 336 -21.88 -1.95 28.15
N SER A 337 -22.90 -2.70 28.57
CA SER A 337 -24.32 -2.41 28.31
C SER A 337 -24.72 -1.01 28.79
N SER A 338 -24.17 -0.59 29.94
CA SER A 338 -24.27 0.77 30.51
C SER A 338 -23.93 1.92 29.54
N SER A 339 -23.21 1.64 28.46
CA SER A 339 -22.79 2.65 27.47
C SER A 339 -23.60 2.65 26.16
N THR A 340 -24.49 1.66 25.95
CA THR A 340 -25.37 1.35 24.78
C THR A 340 -24.75 1.29 23.38
N LYS A 341 -23.70 2.09 23.10
CA LYS A 341 -23.02 2.39 21.83
C LYS A 341 -22.69 1.24 20.89
N TYR A 342 -22.63 0.00 21.38
CA TYR A 342 -22.24 -1.18 20.59
C TYR A 342 -23.30 -2.29 20.58
N CYS A 343 -24.42 -2.11 21.28
CA CYS A 343 -25.55 -3.05 21.20
C CYS A 343 -26.37 -2.75 19.93
N PRO A 344 -26.63 -3.71 19.04
CA PRO A 344 -27.52 -3.49 17.90
C PRO A 344 -28.95 -3.23 18.39
N ALA A 345 -29.66 -2.25 17.83
CA ALA A 345 -31.05 -1.92 18.24
C ALA A 345 -32.07 -3.07 18.10
N SER A 346 -31.71 -4.15 17.39
CA SER A 346 -32.48 -5.40 17.30
C SER A 346 -32.18 -6.40 18.42
N ILE A 347 -31.50 -5.99 19.49
CA ILE A 347 -31.04 -6.83 20.60
C ILE A 347 -31.45 -6.20 21.93
N ASP A 348 -32.36 -6.89 22.63
CA ASP A 348 -32.74 -6.60 24.01
C ASP A 348 -31.60 -7.08 24.94
N SER A 349 -30.73 -6.15 25.33
CA SER A 349 -29.55 -6.45 26.18
C SER A 349 -29.95 -7.02 27.53
N ASP A 350 -31.03 -6.50 28.11
CA ASP A 350 -31.32 -6.70 29.52
C ASP A 350 -32.02 -8.06 29.72
N LYS A 351 -32.90 -8.44 28.79
CA LYS A 351 -33.45 -9.80 28.71
C LYS A 351 -32.37 -10.85 28.48
N ILE A 352 -31.41 -10.61 27.58
CA ILE A 352 -30.33 -11.57 27.31
C ILE A 352 -29.40 -11.69 28.52
N LEU A 353 -29.03 -10.58 29.15
CA LEU A 353 -28.20 -10.59 30.35
C LEU A 353 -28.92 -11.28 31.51
N LYS A 354 -30.22 -11.08 31.69
CA LYS A 354 -31.05 -11.79 32.68
C LYS A 354 -31.09 -13.30 32.43
N ILE A 355 -31.44 -13.74 31.22
CA ILE A 355 -31.47 -15.18 30.85
C ILE A 355 -30.12 -15.85 31.17
N LEU A 356 -29.01 -15.19 30.80
CA LEU A 356 -27.67 -15.73 31.03
C LEU A 356 -27.20 -15.64 32.49
N SER A 357 -27.74 -14.72 33.29
CA SER A 357 -27.48 -14.68 34.74
C SER A 357 -28.20 -15.81 35.47
N GLU A 358 -29.46 -16.06 35.11
CA GLU A 358 -30.31 -17.09 35.72
C GLU A 358 -29.77 -18.51 35.45
N HIS A 359 -29.20 -18.73 34.26
CA HIS A 359 -28.61 -20.02 33.87
C HIS A 359 -27.09 -20.12 34.12
N ALA A 360 -26.48 -19.16 34.83
CA ALA A 360 -25.03 -19.08 34.98
C ALA A 360 -24.41 -20.25 35.78
N THR A 361 -25.17 -20.91 36.64
CA THR A 361 -24.71 -22.00 37.52
C THR A 361 -24.74 -23.36 36.84
N ASP A 362 -25.81 -23.69 36.13
CA ASP A 362 -26.22 -25.08 35.88
C ASP A 362 -25.60 -25.71 34.60
N ILE A 363 -24.70 -24.98 33.93
CA ILE A 363 -24.10 -25.41 32.66
C ILE A 363 -23.00 -26.46 32.88
N LEU A 364 -23.39 -27.70 33.15
CA LEU A 364 -22.50 -28.87 33.28
C LEU A 364 -22.95 -30.06 32.39
N PRO A 365 -22.01 -30.86 31.84
CA PRO A 365 -22.31 -31.76 30.74
C PRO A 365 -22.64 -33.21 31.15
N LYS A 366 -23.56 -33.84 30.41
CA LYS A 366 -23.59 -35.30 30.17
C LYS A 366 -23.92 -35.59 28.70
N ASN A 367 -23.00 -36.26 28.00
CA ASN A 367 -23.02 -36.72 26.60
C ASN A 367 -23.13 -35.63 25.52
N ILE A 368 -22.15 -35.61 24.60
CA ILE A 368 -21.94 -34.57 23.58
C ILE A 368 -22.85 -34.79 22.35
N LEU A 369 -23.45 -33.71 21.85
CA LEU A 369 -24.01 -33.56 20.52
C LEU A 369 -23.67 -32.13 20.04
N MET A 370 -23.68 -31.88 18.72
CA MET A 370 -23.40 -30.54 18.21
C MET A 370 -24.42 -29.51 18.71
N PRO A 371 -24.00 -28.30 19.14
CA PRO A 371 -24.93 -27.20 19.33
C PRO A 371 -25.43 -26.76 17.95
N THR A 372 -26.68 -27.08 17.64
CA THR A 372 -27.38 -26.50 16.49
C THR A 372 -27.59 -25.02 16.77
N ILE A 373 -26.60 -24.19 16.44
CA ILE A 373 -26.77 -22.74 16.34
C ILE A 373 -27.65 -22.51 15.12
N ILE A 374 -28.95 -22.43 15.37
CA ILE A 374 -30.00 -22.25 14.36
C ILE A 374 -29.61 -21.04 13.50
N HIS A 375 -29.63 -21.23 12.18
CA HIS A 375 -29.32 -20.15 11.24
C HIS A 375 -30.23 -18.95 11.52
N TYR A 376 -29.64 -17.75 11.66
CA TYR A 376 -30.40 -16.54 12.02
C TYR A 376 -31.17 -15.96 10.82
N THR A 377 -32.12 -16.74 10.31
CA THR A 377 -33.10 -16.37 9.29
C THR A 377 -34.32 -15.73 9.97
N HIS A 378 -34.33 -14.40 10.04
CA HIS A 378 -35.60 -13.67 10.03
C HIS A 378 -36.13 -13.75 8.59
N GLU A 379 -36.89 -14.80 8.30
CA GLU A 379 -37.70 -14.90 7.09
C GLU A 379 -39.12 -14.46 7.39
N GLU A 380 -39.53 -13.35 6.80
CA GLU A 380 -40.88 -13.28 6.25
C GLU A 380 -40.95 -14.23 5.05
N PRO A 381 -42.10 -14.89 4.79
CA PRO A 381 -42.15 -16.06 3.92
C PRO A 381 -41.78 -15.72 2.46
N PRO A 382 -40.81 -16.43 1.85
CA PRO A 382 -40.32 -16.09 0.51
C PRO A 382 -41.32 -16.46 -0.60
N ALA A 383 -41.41 -15.59 -1.62
CA ALA A 383 -42.15 -15.88 -2.84
C ALA A 383 -41.47 -17.02 -3.64
N LYS A 384 -42.29 -17.91 -4.21
CA LYS A 384 -41.81 -19.08 -4.97
C LYS A 384 -41.10 -18.67 -6.27
N ILE A 385 -39.90 -19.19 -6.49
CA ILE A 385 -39.19 -19.15 -7.78
C ILE A 385 -38.90 -20.59 -8.22
N LEU A 386 -39.23 -20.91 -9.47
CA LEU A 386 -39.00 -22.23 -10.07
C LEU A 386 -37.55 -22.37 -10.55
N LYS A 387 -36.98 -23.56 -10.39
CA LYS A 387 -35.70 -23.94 -11.01
C LYS A 387 -35.91 -24.59 -12.38
N ILE A 388 -34.94 -24.36 -13.27
CA ILE A 388 -34.69 -25.19 -14.46
C ILE A 388 -33.18 -25.47 -14.46
N ASP A 389 -32.79 -26.74 -14.49
CA ASP A 389 -31.38 -27.17 -14.55
C ASP A 389 -30.99 -27.52 -16.00
N ILE A 390 -29.73 -27.25 -16.39
CA ILE A 390 -29.15 -27.65 -17.69
C ILE A 390 -27.77 -28.30 -17.45
N PRO A 391 -27.43 -29.46 -18.08
CA PRO A 391 -26.22 -30.22 -17.73
C PRO A 391 -24.91 -29.75 -18.40
N THR A 392 -23.78 -30.18 -17.84
CA THR A 392 -22.42 -29.93 -18.34
C THR A 392 -21.91 -30.98 -19.34
N PRO A 393 -21.05 -30.59 -20.30
CA PRO A 393 -20.16 -31.51 -21.03
C PRO A 393 -18.79 -31.68 -20.33
N LYS A 394 -18.15 -32.85 -20.56
CA LYS A 394 -16.75 -33.16 -20.19
C LYS A 394 -15.88 -33.17 -21.46
N ILE A 395 -14.55 -33.08 -21.35
CA ILE A 395 -13.56 -33.99 -22.00
C ILE A 395 -12.08 -33.61 -21.70
N LEU A 396 -11.40 -34.56 -21.02
CA LEU A 396 -10.04 -35.13 -21.10
C LEU A 396 -8.78 -34.36 -21.65
N PRO A 397 -7.53 -34.85 -21.38
CA PRO A 397 -6.31 -34.02 -21.37
C PRO A 397 -5.19 -34.39 -22.38
N SER A 398 -4.23 -33.48 -22.56
CA SER A 398 -2.87 -33.66 -23.12
C SER A 398 -2.08 -32.34 -22.97
N VAL A 399 -0.74 -32.25 -22.98
CA VAL A 399 0.35 -33.25 -22.89
C VAL A 399 1.57 -32.59 -22.19
N MET A 400 2.53 -33.39 -21.72
CA MET A 400 3.74 -32.92 -21.03
C MET A 400 4.85 -32.49 -22.01
N VAL A 401 5.52 -31.36 -21.76
CA VAL A 401 6.77 -30.97 -22.45
C VAL A 401 7.84 -30.58 -21.42
N ILE A 402 9.01 -31.21 -21.54
CA ILE A 402 10.23 -30.95 -20.77
C ILE A 402 11.29 -30.49 -21.76
N LEU A 403 12.15 -29.51 -21.40
CA LEU A 403 13.54 -29.31 -21.85
C LEU A 403 14.18 -28.20 -20.94
N PRO A 404 15.52 -27.98 -20.90
CA PRO A 404 16.21 -27.94 -19.60
C PRO A 404 16.96 -26.61 -19.30
N SER A 405 18.21 -26.71 -18.83
CA SER A 405 18.82 -25.82 -17.82
C SER A 405 20.00 -24.96 -18.29
N GLU A 406 20.53 -24.16 -17.34
CA GLU A 406 21.73 -23.31 -17.41
C GLU A 406 21.57 -21.97 -18.17
N ALA A 407 22.28 -20.88 -17.87
CA ALA A 407 23.31 -20.60 -16.84
C ALA A 407 22.92 -19.27 -16.08
N GLN A 408 23.72 -18.54 -15.28
CA GLN A 408 25.17 -18.56 -14.97
C GLN A 408 25.43 -17.94 -13.57
N LYS A 409 26.67 -18.02 -13.07
CA LYS A 409 27.09 -17.56 -11.73
C LYS A 409 27.38 -16.05 -11.69
N LEU A 410 27.21 -15.40 -10.51
CA LEU A 410 28.13 -14.37 -10.00
C LEU A 410 27.92 -14.09 -8.49
N LYS A 411 29.04 -13.98 -7.74
CA LYS A 411 29.14 -13.48 -6.35
C LYS A 411 30.09 -12.25 -6.36
N PRO A 412 30.42 -11.64 -5.21
CA PRO A 412 29.60 -10.84 -4.29
C PRO A 412 30.18 -9.41 -4.14
N LEU A 413 29.66 -8.57 -3.22
CA LEU A 413 30.51 -7.68 -2.39
C LEU A 413 29.74 -6.98 -1.25
N HIS A 414 30.47 -6.77 -0.14
CA HIS A 414 30.07 -5.99 1.05
C HIS A 414 30.48 -4.48 0.84
N LEU A 415 30.38 -3.51 1.75
CA LEU A 415 30.39 -3.51 3.23
C LEU A 415 29.74 -2.23 3.83
N LYS A 416 29.68 -2.15 5.17
CA LYS A 416 29.43 -0.93 5.96
C LYS A 416 30.69 -0.02 6.00
N VAL A 417 30.54 1.21 6.48
CA VAL A 417 31.58 1.91 7.26
C VAL A 417 30.89 2.60 8.47
N ILE A 418 31.60 3.39 9.30
CA ILE A 418 31.21 3.73 10.68
C ILE A 418 31.31 5.23 11.03
N GLY A 419 30.30 5.72 11.78
CA GLY A 419 30.33 6.94 12.59
C GLY A 419 29.11 6.98 13.55
N ASP A 420 29.17 7.52 14.78
CA ASP A 420 30.30 8.13 15.47
C ASP A 420 30.18 7.97 17.01
N LYS A 421 31.19 7.35 17.65
CA LYS A 421 31.49 7.46 19.08
C LYS A 421 33.03 7.45 19.26
N LYS A 422 33.50 7.94 20.41
CA LYS A 422 34.93 8.06 20.74
C LYS A 422 35.63 6.69 20.63
N SER A 423 36.70 6.64 19.86
CA SER A 423 37.63 5.51 19.80
C SER A 423 38.80 5.80 20.74
N THR A 424 39.05 4.89 21.68
CA THR A 424 40.42 4.57 22.07
C THR A 424 41.13 4.00 20.84
N THR A 425 42.38 4.40 20.63
CA THR A 425 43.39 3.78 19.76
C THR A 425 42.98 3.31 18.35
N ALA A 426 43.47 4.07 17.35
CA ALA A 426 43.88 3.60 16.02
C ALA A 426 42.87 2.82 15.14
N ASN A 427 42.32 3.52 14.14
CA ASN A 427 42.00 2.93 12.83
C ASN A 427 42.11 4.00 11.73
N LYS A 428 43.35 4.31 11.31
CA LYS A 428 43.62 5.16 10.13
C LYS A 428 43.40 4.34 8.85
N ILE A 429 42.17 4.34 8.33
CA ILE A 429 41.94 3.90 6.94
C ILE A 429 42.48 4.98 6.02
N SER A 430 43.56 4.69 5.29
CA SER A 430 44.08 5.58 4.25
C SER A 430 43.10 5.61 3.07
N HIS A 431 42.57 6.78 2.74
CA HIS A 431 41.82 6.98 1.50
C HIS A 431 42.79 7.34 0.38
N ASN A 432 43.03 6.42 -0.56
CA ASN A 432 44.09 6.50 -1.58
C ASN A 432 43.94 7.63 -2.63
N PHE A 433 42.96 8.53 -2.47
CA PHE A 433 42.73 9.68 -3.35
C PHE A 433 42.51 10.95 -2.53
N PRO A 434 43.02 12.12 -2.96
CA PRO A 434 42.74 13.42 -2.34
C PRO A 434 41.25 13.78 -2.29
N GLU A 435 40.88 14.63 -1.33
CA GLU A 435 39.49 15.10 -1.11
C GLU A 435 38.86 15.74 -2.36
N VAL A 436 39.66 16.40 -3.21
CA VAL A 436 39.22 16.95 -4.51
C VAL A 436 38.74 15.85 -5.48
N ILE A 437 39.42 14.69 -5.50
CA ILE A 437 39.03 13.56 -6.36
C ILE A 437 37.76 12.89 -5.80
N TRP A 438 37.65 12.70 -4.48
CA TRP A 438 36.40 12.25 -3.86
C TRP A 438 35.24 13.21 -4.13
N GLY A 439 35.47 14.52 -4.13
CA GLY A 439 34.49 15.51 -4.56
C GLY A 439 34.01 15.29 -5.99
N LYS A 440 34.91 15.05 -6.95
CA LYS A 440 34.55 14.69 -8.33
C LYS A 440 33.80 13.35 -8.42
N ILE A 441 34.20 12.33 -7.66
CA ILE A 441 33.50 11.04 -7.62
C ILE A 441 32.08 11.19 -7.05
N PHE A 442 31.91 11.97 -5.98
CA PHE A 442 30.59 12.13 -5.36
C PHE A 442 29.67 13.09 -6.13
N SER A 443 30.19 13.89 -7.07
CA SER A 443 29.35 14.71 -7.95
C SER A 443 28.59 13.88 -8.98
N THR A 444 29.11 12.72 -9.42
CA THR A 444 28.40 11.82 -10.35
C THR A 444 27.25 11.05 -9.69
N LEU A 445 27.29 10.87 -8.37
CA LEU A 445 26.25 10.16 -7.61
C LEU A 445 24.96 10.98 -7.51
N CYS A 446 23.79 10.33 -7.57
CA CYS A 446 22.52 11.02 -7.34
C CYS A 446 22.34 11.44 -5.87
N THR A 447 21.45 12.41 -5.59
CA THR A 447 21.07 12.93 -4.26
C THR A 447 20.93 11.84 -3.18
N ARG A 448 20.22 10.75 -3.52
CA ARG A 448 19.99 9.59 -2.66
C ARG A 448 21.27 8.82 -2.33
N ASP A 449 22.19 8.70 -3.30
CA ASP A 449 23.39 7.88 -3.16
C ASP A 449 24.55 8.67 -2.55
N ARG A 450 24.64 9.99 -2.80
CA ARG A 450 25.40 10.94 -1.96
C ARG A 450 24.99 10.79 -0.49
N SER A 451 23.68 10.77 -0.21
CA SER A 451 23.17 10.57 1.16
C SER A 451 23.61 9.25 1.80
N LYS A 452 23.72 8.15 1.03
CA LYS A 452 24.28 6.87 1.51
C LYS A 452 25.77 6.97 1.79
N VAL A 453 26.55 7.62 0.91
CA VAL A 453 27.99 7.83 1.11
C VAL A 453 28.26 8.68 2.35
N ALA A 454 27.45 9.70 2.62
CA ALA A 454 27.51 10.49 3.87
C ALA A 454 27.20 9.68 5.15
N GLN A 455 26.71 8.45 5.05
CA GLN A 455 26.49 7.51 6.16
C GLN A 455 27.58 6.44 6.26
N THR A 456 28.69 6.57 5.51
CA THR A 456 29.83 5.65 5.58
C THR A 456 30.83 6.07 6.67
N CYS A 457 32.00 6.59 6.33
CA CYS A 457 32.98 7.08 7.31
C CYS A 457 32.81 8.59 7.58
N LYS A 458 33.39 9.06 8.69
CA LYS A 458 33.46 10.50 9.03
C LYS A 458 34.08 11.35 7.91
N ALA A 459 35.09 10.83 7.22
CA ALA A 459 35.74 11.50 6.10
C ALA A 459 34.77 11.69 4.92
N PHE A 460 34.11 10.62 4.47
CA PHE A 460 33.11 10.69 3.40
C PHE A 460 31.87 11.50 3.82
N HIS A 461 31.52 11.56 5.11
CA HIS A 461 30.54 12.53 5.62
C HIS A 461 31.00 13.97 5.36
N ARG A 462 32.23 14.34 5.78
CA ARG A 462 32.83 15.65 5.52
C ARG A 462 32.83 15.99 4.04
N TYR A 463 33.38 15.10 3.22
CA TYR A 463 33.53 15.28 1.77
C TYR A 463 32.17 15.49 1.10
N VAL A 464 31.16 14.67 1.45
CA VAL A 464 29.80 14.81 0.90
C VAL A 464 29.07 16.03 1.45
N THR A 465 29.40 16.58 2.63
CA THR A 465 28.74 17.80 3.13
C THR A 465 29.07 19.08 2.34
N ALA A 466 30.03 19.06 1.41
CA ALA A 466 30.36 20.19 0.54
C ALA A 466 29.13 20.71 -0.25
N ARG A 467 28.88 22.03 -0.21
CA ARG A 467 27.67 22.65 -0.79
C ARG A 467 27.51 22.40 -2.30
N SER A 468 28.60 22.34 -3.04
CA SER A 468 28.64 22.03 -4.48
C SER A 468 27.95 20.71 -4.83
N LEU A 469 28.01 19.71 -3.93
CA LEU A 469 27.39 18.39 -4.11
C LEU A 469 25.88 18.37 -3.85
N TRP A 470 25.27 19.51 -3.50
CA TRP A 470 23.84 19.63 -3.18
C TRP A 470 23.17 20.83 -3.85
N ARG A 471 23.71 21.34 -4.96
CA ARG A 471 23.03 22.36 -5.79
C ARG A 471 21.64 21.91 -6.25
N HIS A 472 21.53 20.65 -6.68
CA HIS A 472 20.28 20.02 -7.10
C HIS A 472 19.91 18.91 -6.12
N VAL A 473 18.68 18.96 -5.59
CA VAL A 473 18.19 18.05 -4.56
C VAL A 473 16.81 17.51 -4.96
N ASP A 474 16.80 16.26 -5.42
CA ASP A 474 15.56 15.55 -5.74
C ASP A 474 14.99 14.81 -4.51
N PHE A 475 13.72 15.07 -4.20
CA PHE A 475 12.90 14.28 -3.26
C PHE A 475 11.59 13.77 -3.88
N SER A 476 11.40 13.83 -5.20
CA SER A 476 10.23 13.23 -5.88
C SER A 476 10.06 11.73 -5.57
N HIS A 477 11.16 11.08 -5.22
CA HIS A 477 11.26 9.67 -4.81
C HIS A 477 10.91 9.39 -3.33
N LEU A 478 10.51 10.39 -2.54
CA LEU A 478 10.05 10.22 -1.16
C LEU A 478 8.52 10.21 -1.08
N ASP A 479 8.00 9.50 -0.08
CA ASP A 479 6.56 9.49 0.23
C ASP A 479 6.18 10.58 1.27
N SER A 480 7.14 11.37 1.78
CA SER A 480 6.94 12.62 2.55
C SER A 480 8.26 13.34 2.87
N LEU A 481 8.21 14.64 3.21
CA LEU A 481 9.34 15.39 3.78
C LEU A 481 9.33 15.34 5.31
N THR A 482 10.40 14.83 5.91
CA THR A 482 10.58 14.89 7.37
C THR A 482 11.11 16.25 7.83
N PRO A 483 10.85 16.69 9.08
CA PRO A 483 11.47 17.89 9.64
C PRO A 483 13.01 17.85 9.62
N SER A 484 13.61 16.67 9.74
CA SER A 484 15.05 16.46 9.59
C SER A 484 15.52 16.70 8.15
N SER A 485 14.78 16.23 7.14
CA SER A 485 15.07 16.50 5.72
C SER A 485 15.04 18.01 5.44
N LEU A 486 14.04 18.72 5.96
CA LEU A 486 13.94 20.17 5.86
C LEU A 486 15.12 20.86 6.57
N LYS A 487 15.49 20.45 7.80
CA LYS A 487 16.66 20.99 8.52
C LYS A 487 17.98 20.78 7.78
N TRP A 488 18.13 19.69 7.02
CA TRP A 488 19.29 19.43 6.17
C TRP A 488 19.29 20.25 4.87
N LEU A 489 18.12 20.57 4.31
CA LEU A 489 18.00 21.51 3.18
C LEU A 489 18.49 22.91 3.56
N LEU A 490 18.06 23.44 4.71
CA LEU A 490 18.45 24.78 5.17
C LEU A 490 19.98 24.92 5.29
N ARG A 491 20.65 23.88 5.79
CA ARG A 491 22.12 23.85 5.93
C ARG A 491 22.89 23.77 4.60
N ARG A 492 22.21 23.41 3.50
CA ARG A 492 22.83 23.24 2.17
C ARG A 492 22.44 24.34 1.19
N ALA A 493 21.31 25.01 1.42
CA ALA A 493 20.79 26.12 0.60
C ALA A 493 20.88 25.82 -0.91
N PRO A 494 20.15 24.80 -1.40
CA PRO A 494 20.22 24.36 -2.79
C PRO A 494 19.68 25.40 -3.78
N GLU A 495 20.16 25.31 -5.02
CA GLU A 495 19.74 26.13 -6.16
C GLU A 495 18.52 25.50 -6.85
N SER A 496 18.33 24.18 -6.74
CA SER A 496 17.23 23.43 -7.35
C SER A 496 16.70 22.34 -6.42
N VAL A 497 15.37 22.26 -6.27
CA VAL A 497 14.71 21.24 -5.43
C VAL A 497 13.47 20.67 -6.12
N SER A 498 13.31 19.35 -6.07
CA SER A 498 12.05 18.66 -6.36
C SER A 498 11.44 18.12 -5.07
N LEU A 499 10.14 18.35 -4.87
CA LEU A 499 9.40 17.92 -3.68
C LEU A 499 8.52 16.69 -3.98
N PRO A 500 8.15 15.89 -2.97
CA PRO A 500 7.23 14.78 -3.17
C PRO A 500 5.80 15.27 -3.41
N ARG A 501 5.03 14.49 -4.18
CA ARG A 501 3.62 14.75 -4.58
C ARG A 501 2.65 15.06 -3.42
N CYS A 502 3.02 14.70 -2.19
CA CYS A 502 2.21 14.88 -0.99
C CYS A 502 2.61 16.10 -0.14
N SER A 503 3.55 16.95 -0.58
CA SER A 503 3.96 18.12 0.21
C SER A 503 2.78 19.06 0.43
N SER A 504 2.66 19.57 1.66
CA SER A 504 1.58 20.49 2.04
C SER A 504 2.03 21.94 2.00
N TYR A 505 1.07 22.88 1.96
CA TYR A 505 1.29 24.34 2.09
C TYR A 505 2.40 24.69 3.09
N ARG A 506 2.29 24.16 4.31
CA ARG A 506 3.22 24.42 5.42
C ARG A 506 4.64 23.93 5.12
N GLN A 507 4.81 22.84 4.37
CA GLN A 507 6.14 22.32 4.00
C GLN A 507 6.76 23.14 2.87
N THR A 508 5.98 23.45 1.81
CA THR A 508 6.47 24.29 0.71
C THR A 508 6.82 25.69 1.22
N ALA A 509 5.91 26.35 1.93
CA ALA A 509 6.14 27.68 2.52
C ALA A 509 7.32 27.70 3.49
N PHE A 510 7.50 26.66 4.34
CA PHE A 510 8.66 26.56 5.24
C PHE A 510 9.99 26.51 4.47
N LEU A 511 10.02 25.81 3.33
CA LEU A 511 11.20 25.69 2.49
C LEU A 511 11.50 26.98 1.73
N LEU A 512 10.48 27.55 1.06
CA LEU A 512 10.61 28.78 0.26
C LEU A 512 11.13 29.95 1.11
N SER A 513 10.46 30.22 2.24
CA SER A 513 10.80 31.28 3.20
C SER A 513 12.21 31.20 3.82
N ARG A 514 12.93 30.08 3.60
CA ARG A 514 14.27 29.83 4.16
C ARG A 514 15.29 29.40 3.09
N SER A 515 14.96 29.53 1.80
CA SER A 515 15.82 29.12 0.67
C SER A 515 15.98 30.24 -0.38
N PRO A 516 16.50 31.43 -0.02
CA PRO A 516 16.56 32.59 -0.92
C PRO A 516 17.45 32.38 -2.18
N MET A 517 18.31 31.36 -2.18
CA MET A 517 19.15 30.99 -3.33
C MET A 517 18.51 29.96 -4.27
N MET A 518 17.29 29.49 -4.00
CA MET A 518 16.57 28.58 -4.89
C MET A 518 16.18 29.28 -6.20
N ARG A 519 16.31 28.58 -7.32
CA ARG A 519 16.01 29.04 -8.68
C ARG A 519 15.17 28.05 -9.49
N LYS A 520 15.24 26.74 -9.24
CA LYS A 520 14.40 25.71 -9.91
C LYS A 520 13.59 24.91 -8.90
N LEU A 521 12.27 24.97 -8.97
CA LEU A 521 11.33 24.24 -8.10
C LEU A 521 10.48 23.27 -8.93
N ILE A 522 10.34 22.04 -8.46
CA ILE A 522 9.59 20.98 -9.15
C ILE A 522 8.55 20.40 -8.19
N LEU A 523 7.27 20.62 -8.49
CA LEU A 523 6.07 20.24 -7.73
C LEU A 523 5.14 19.30 -8.55
N ARG A 524 5.69 18.52 -9.49
CA ARG A 524 4.93 17.56 -10.33
C ARG A 524 3.93 16.76 -9.51
N GLY A 525 2.66 16.76 -9.90
CA GLY A 525 1.59 16.01 -9.24
C GLY A 525 1.31 16.39 -7.79
N ALA A 526 1.62 17.63 -7.37
CA ALA A 526 1.17 18.19 -6.10
C ALA A 526 -0.29 18.71 -6.17
N SER A 527 -0.89 19.01 -5.02
CA SER A 527 -2.19 19.69 -4.95
C SER A 527 -2.05 21.22 -5.02
N TRP A 528 -3.11 21.93 -5.41
CA TRP A 528 -3.09 23.41 -5.46
C TRP A 528 -2.61 24.04 -4.14
N SER A 529 -3.09 23.53 -2.99
CA SER A 529 -2.67 23.99 -1.66
C SER A 529 -1.16 23.84 -1.38
N ALA A 530 -0.43 23.01 -2.13
CA ALA A 530 1.03 22.91 -2.04
C ALA A 530 1.75 23.96 -2.90
N ILE A 531 1.10 24.38 -3.99
CA ILE A 531 1.64 25.25 -5.04
C ILE A 531 1.36 26.73 -4.72
N SER A 532 0.18 27.08 -4.19
CA SER A 532 -0.17 28.45 -3.77
C SER A 532 0.79 29.06 -2.73
N ALA A 533 1.57 28.23 -2.03
CA ALA A 533 2.69 28.68 -1.19
C ALA A 533 3.74 29.52 -1.96
N ILE A 534 3.81 29.41 -3.29
CA ILE A 534 4.66 30.24 -4.17
C ILE A 534 4.15 31.69 -4.22
N ASN A 535 2.84 31.93 -4.07
CA ASN A 535 2.26 33.27 -4.02
C ASN A 535 2.44 33.95 -2.64
N THR A 536 3.27 33.40 -1.76
CA THR A 536 3.60 34.07 -0.48
C THR A 536 4.68 35.13 -0.68
N GLY A 537 4.57 36.24 0.07
CA GLY A 537 5.57 37.33 0.01
C GLY A 537 7.02 36.91 0.34
N GLN A 538 7.23 35.70 0.87
CA GLN A 538 8.53 35.13 1.25
C GLN A 538 9.09 34.13 0.22
N ALA A 539 8.44 33.94 -0.93
CA ALA A 539 8.97 33.06 -1.98
C ALA A 539 10.22 33.65 -2.68
N PRO A 540 11.24 32.82 -2.98
CA PRO A 540 12.43 33.24 -3.72
C PRO A 540 12.13 33.48 -5.21
N PRO A 541 12.91 34.31 -5.92
CA PRO A 541 12.76 34.51 -7.36
C PRO A 541 13.16 33.25 -8.12
N LEU A 542 12.17 32.45 -8.50
CA LEU A 542 12.34 31.24 -9.31
C LEU A 542 12.59 31.61 -10.78
N ARG A 543 13.52 30.89 -11.41
CA ARG A 543 13.78 30.88 -12.86
C ARG A 543 13.15 29.68 -13.56
N CYS A 544 12.93 28.57 -12.85
CA CYS A 544 12.16 27.46 -13.37
C CYS A 544 11.13 26.96 -12.34
N LEU A 545 9.94 26.68 -12.84
CA LEU A 545 8.84 26.07 -12.10
C LEU A 545 8.22 24.94 -12.93
N ASP A 546 8.10 23.76 -12.32
CA ASP A 546 7.57 22.57 -12.98
C ASP A 546 6.40 22.02 -12.15
N LEU A 547 5.20 22.10 -12.73
CA LEU A 547 3.91 21.73 -12.14
C LEU A 547 3.27 20.55 -12.89
N SER A 548 4.03 19.80 -13.70
CA SER A 548 3.48 18.74 -14.57
C SER A 548 2.55 17.78 -13.81
N TRP A 549 1.38 17.49 -14.37
CA TRP A 549 0.37 16.56 -13.83
C TRP A 549 -0.18 16.94 -12.45
N SER A 550 -0.06 18.21 -12.05
CA SER A 550 -0.73 18.77 -10.85
C SER A 550 -2.12 19.30 -11.19
N VAL A 551 -2.97 19.45 -10.17
CA VAL A 551 -4.31 20.01 -10.34
C VAL A 551 -4.20 21.54 -10.33
N VAL A 552 -3.92 22.10 -11.51
CA VAL A 552 -3.81 23.53 -11.80
C VAL A 552 -4.82 23.89 -12.89
N THR A 553 -5.55 24.98 -12.64
CA THR A 553 -6.62 25.55 -13.48
C THR A 553 -6.32 27.02 -13.77
N ASP A 554 -7.17 27.69 -14.56
CA ASP A 554 -6.95 29.09 -14.96
C ASP A 554 -6.90 30.04 -13.77
N ALA A 555 -7.84 29.90 -12.83
CA ALA A 555 -7.85 30.66 -11.58
C ALA A 555 -6.59 30.42 -10.71
N ALA A 556 -5.96 29.25 -10.82
CA ALA A 556 -4.69 28.97 -10.14
C ALA A 556 -3.49 29.63 -10.85
N ILE A 557 -3.52 29.72 -12.18
CA ILE A 557 -2.54 30.51 -12.94
C ILE A 557 -2.73 32.02 -12.67
N GLU A 558 -3.96 32.50 -12.58
CA GLU A 558 -4.29 33.86 -12.15
C GLU A 558 -3.75 34.14 -10.74
N GLU A 559 -4.11 33.34 -9.74
CA GLU A 559 -3.62 33.51 -8.35
C GLU A 559 -2.07 33.55 -8.32
N MET A 560 -1.40 32.68 -9.08
CA MET A 560 0.07 32.61 -9.14
C MET A 560 0.74 33.78 -9.88
N THR A 561 0.05 34.39 -10.85
CA THR A 561 0.53 35.55 -11.64
C THR A 561 0.11 36.89 -11.04
N SER A 562 -0.79 36.88 -10.05
CA SER A 562 -1.21 38.05 -9.27
C SER A 562 -0.13 38.54 -8.28
N CYS A 563 -0.46 39.60 -7.53
CA CYS A 563 0.38 40.09 -6.44
C CYS A 563 0.21 39.25 -5.16
N PRO A 564 1.30 38.92 -4.42
CA PRO A 564 1.26 38.10 -3.22
C PRO A 564 0.26 38.52 -2.13
N THR A 565 -0.67 37.64 -1.81
CA THR A 565 -1.68 37.86 -0.77
C THR A 565 -1.19 37.41 0.62
N GLY A 566 -1.20 38.35 1.58
CA GLY A 566 -1.08 38.06 3.01
C GLY A 566 0.32 38.10 3.66
N ASN A 567 0.31 38.35 4.97
CA ASN A 567 1.45 38.31 5.90
C ASN A 567 2.75 39.00 5.45
N HIS A 568 2.64 40.29 5.12
CA HIS A 568 3.78 41.22 5.18
C HIS A 568 4.25 41.37 6.63
N ARG A 569 5.52 41.74 6.84
CA ARG A 569 5.96 42.26 8.15
C ARG A 569 5.50 43.71 8.27
N MET A 570 5.16 44.15 9.48
CA MET A 570 5.04 45.58 9.79
C MET A 570 6.32 46.28 9.30
N GLY A 571 6.17 47.31 8.45
CA GLY A 571 7.27 48.09 7.89
C GLY A 571 7.90 47.59 6.58
N THR A 572 7.43 46.50 5.96
CA THR A 572 7.85 46.14 4.58
C THR A 572 6.78 46.57 3.56
N PRO A 573 7.11 47.31 2.49
CA PRO A 573 6.13 47.73 1.49
C PRO A 573 5.51 46.52 0.75
N SER A 574 4.22 46.64 0.43
CA SER A 574 3.47 45.61 -0.28
C SER A 574 4.05 45.36 -1.68
N PRO A 575 4.14 44.10 -2.13
CA PRO A 575 4.69 43.78 -3.45
C PRO A 575 3.72 44.17 -4.57
N SER A 576 4.14 45.11 -5.43
CA SER A 576 3.35 45.59 -6.57
C SER A 576 3.27 44.62 -7.76
N HIS A 577 3.98 43.49 -7.72
CA HIS A 577 4.05 42.48 -8.79
C HIS A 577 4.20 41.06 -8.21
N SER A 578 3.93 40.04 -9.05
CA SER A 578 4.12 38.61 -8.73
C SER A 578 5.55 38.27 -8.28
N ARG A 579 5.71 37.13 -7.61
CA ARG A 579 7.04 36.53 -7.35
C ARG A 579 7.63 35.79 -8.56
N LEU A 580 6.85 35.57 -9.62
CA LEU A 580 7.30 34.91 -10.85
C LEU A 580 7.90 35.86 -11.92
N MET A 581 8.11 37.13 -11.61
CA MET A 581 8.70 38.14 -12.53
C MET A 581 10.15 37.86 -13.00
N LYS A 582 10.75 36.74 -12.58
CA LYS A 582 12.05 36.22 -13.05
C LYS A 582 11.99 34.75 -13.50
N LEU A 583 10.80 34.23 -13.74
CA LEU A 583 10.57 32.89 -14.27
C LEU A 583 10.90 32.86 -15.76
N GLN A 584 11.71 31.88 -16.17
CA GLN A 584 12.24 31.71 -17.52
C GLN A 584 11.80 30.38 -18.15
N GLU A 585 11.52 29.36 -17.35
CA GLU A 585 11.06 28.01 -17.77
C GLU A 585 9.84 27.61 -16.94
N LEU A 586 8.68 27.40 -17.59
CA LEU A 586 7.44 26.94 -16.95
C LEU A 586 6.93 25.66 -17.61
N ILE A 587 6.59 24.66 -16.80
CA ILE A 587 6.07 23.36 -17.25
C ILE A 587 4.72 23.10 -16.59
N LEU A 588 3.66 23.01 -17.41
CA LEU A 588 2.25 22.82 -17.04
C LEU A 588 1.64 21.56 -17.68
N ASP A 589 2.48 20.62 -18.14
CA ASP A 589 2.04 19.43 -18.87
C ASP A 589 0.90 18.67 -18.15
N GLY A 590 -0.23 18.47 -18.82
CA GLY A 590 -1.41 17.80 -18.28
C GLY A 590 -2.22 18.60 -17.26
N ALA A 591 -2.08 19.93 -17.24
CA ALA A 591 -2.95 20.83 -16.47
C ALA A 591 -4.30 21.08 -17.18
N ASP A 592 -5.33 21.45 -16.40
CA ASP A 592 -6.68 21.73 -16.89
C ASP A 592 -6.84 23.24 -17.14
N ILE A 593 -6.13 23.73 -18.16
CA ILE A 593 -6.03 25.16 -18.52
C ILE A 593 -6.65 25.46 -19.89
N SER A 594 -7.11 26.69 -20.08
CA SER A 594 -7.67 27.28 -21.31
C SER A 594 -6.86 28.50 -21.76
N ASP A 595 -7.36 29.19 -22.77
CA ASP A 595 -6.82 30.43 -23.33
C ASP A 595 -6.87 31.63 -22.35
N ASP A 596 -7.56 31.49 -21.21
CA ASP A 596 -7.53 32.47 -20.12
C ASP A 596 -6.25 32.33 -19.30
N ALA A 597 -5.85 31.11 -18.92
CA ALA A 597 -4.54 30.89 -18.33
C ALA A 597 -3.42 31.46 -19.23
N ILE A 598 -3.53 31.32 -20.55
CA ILE A 598 -2.55 31.90 -21.49
C ILE A 598 -2.46 33.43 -21.37
N PHE A 599 -3.59 34.14 -21.23
CA PHE A 599 -3.62 35.59 -20.97
C PHE A 599 -2.99 35.98 -19.62
N HIS A 600 -2.95 35.07 -18.64
CA HIS A 600 -2.20 35.29 -17.40
C HIS A 600 -0.71 34.98 -17.55
N LEU A 601 -0.33 34.00 -18.37
CA LEU A 601 1.06 33.66 -18.65
C LEU A 601 1.79 34.71 -19.51
N SER A 602 1.10 35.38 -20.44
CA SER A 602 1.69 36.43 -21.28
C SER A 602 2.23 37.64 -20.47
N LYS A 603 1.78 37.79 -19.22
CA LYS A 603 2.20 38.83 -18.26
C LYS A 603 3.53 38.51 -17.54
N LEU A 604 4.24 37.43 -17.91
CA LEU A 604 5.50 37.03 -17.29
C LEU A 604 6.72 37.53 -18.11
N PRO A 605 7.40 38.63 -17.71
CA PRO A 605 8.32 39.38 -18.58
C PRO A 605 9.67 38.72 -18.87
N GLU A 606 9.97 37.59 -18.25
CA GLU A 606 11.20 36.82 -18.48
C GLU A 606 10.94 35.41 -18.99
N LEU A 607 9.69 35.04 -19.29
CA LEU A 607 9.34 33.69 -19.72
C LEU A 607 9.92 33.40 -21.12
N ARG A 608 10.77 32.37 -21.21
CA ARG A 608 11.51 31.97 -22.42
C ARG A 608 11.11 30.60 -22.92
N SER A 609 10.71 29.70 -22.03
CA SER A 609 10.28 28.34 -22.38
C SER A 609 9.01 27.97 -21.64
N LEU A 610 8.05 27.42 -22.37
CA LEU A 610 6.71 27.10 -21.89
C LEU A 610 6.30 25.72 -22.41
N SER A 611 6.01 24.81 -21.49
CA SER A 611 5.54 23.46 -21.81
C SER A 611 4.11 23.28 -21.32
N MET A 612 3.21 22.92 -22.23
CA MET A 612 1.78 22.73 -22.00
C MET A 612 1.32 21.41 -22.63
N MET A 613 2.16 20.37 -22.61
CA MET A 613 1.87 19.10 -23.26
C MET A 613 0.57 18.49 -22.72
N ALA A 614 -0.31 18.05 -23.63
CA ALA A 614 -1.62 17.49 -23.32
C ALA A 614 -2.59 18.43 -22.57
N CYS A 615 -2.40 19.76 -22.65
CA CYS A 615 -3.41 20.72 -22.24
C CYS A 615 -4.49 20.82 -23.34
N VAL A 616 -5.62 20.14 -23.13
CA VAL A 616 -6.58 19.82 -24.20
C VAL A 616 -7.50 20.97 -24.62
N ARG A 617 -7.61 22.04 -23.82
CA ARG A 617 -8.57 23.14 -24.01
C ARG A 617 -7.95 24.44 -24.58
N LEU A 618 -6.72 24.35 -25.10
CA LEU A 618 -6.02 25.48 -25.70
C LEU A 618 -6.37 25.60 -27.19
N THR A 619 -6.55 26.82 -27.69
CA THR A 619 -6.84 27.12 -29.10
C THR A 619 -5.72 27.92 -29.77
N ALA A 620 -5.83 28.12 -31.10
CA ALA A 620 -4.95 29.04 -31.82
C ALA A 620 -5.10 30.50 -31.35
N GLU A 621 -6.33 30.95 -31.05
CA GLU A 621 -6.60 32.30 -30.54
C GLU A 621 -5.94 32.53 -29.18
N GLY A 622 -5.97 31.55 -28.29
CA GLY A 622 -5.24 31.59 -27.03
C GLY A 622 -3.74 31.74 -27.23
N LEU A 623 -3.14 30.89 -28.08
CA LEU A 623 -1.72 30.96 -28.39
C LEU A 623 -1.33 32.28 -29.07
N ALA A 624 -2.22 32.90 -29.85
CA ALA A 624 -1.98 34.21 -30.47
C ALA A 624 -1.68 35.29 -29.41
N LYS A 625 -2.26 35.20 -28.21
CA LYS A 625 -2.00 36.12 -27.08
C LYS A 625 -0.53 36.09 -26.61
N LEU A 626 0.20 34.99 -26.84
CA LEU A 626 1.62 34.85 -26.48
C LEU A 626 2.59 35.42 -27.51
N VAL A 627 2.18 35.50 -28.78
CA VAL A 627 2.98 36.16 -29.83
C VAL A 627 2.60 37.63 -29.98
N SER A 628 1.37 38.03 -29.65
CA SER A 628 0.93 39.44 -29.67
C SER A 628 1.87 40.37 -28.89
N ASP A 629 1.93 41.65 -29.30
CA ASP A 629 2.78 42.66 -28.64
C ASP A 629 2.31 43.03 -27.21
N ALA A 630 1.18 42.48 -26.75
CA ALA A 630 0.76 42.52 -25.35
C ALA A 630 1.49 41.47 -24.47
N CYS A 631 2.19 40.51 -25.07
CA CYS A 631 3.02 39.55 -24.33
C CYS A 631 4.33 40.21 -23.87
N GLN A 632 4.60 40.13 -22.58
CA GLN A 632 5.80 40.70 -21.97
C GLN A 632 7.00 39.73 -22.03
N GLY A 633 6.73 38.44 -22.20
CA GLY A 633 7.73 37.37 -22.19
C GLY A 633 8.39 37.16 -23.56
N PRO A 634 9.72 37.04 -23.66
CA PRO A 634 10.41 36.90 -24.94
C PRO A 634 10.17 35.56 -25.66
N LEU A 635 9.82 34.48 -24.95
CA LEU A 635 9.49 33.14 -25.48
C LEU A 635 10.48 32.55 -26.52
N ASP A 636 11.73 33.03 -26.49
CA ASP A 636 12.81 32.69 -27.43
C ASP A 636 13.45 31.30 -27.22
N GLY A 637 12.81 30.41 -26.47
CA GLY A 637 13.35 29.11 -26.07
C GLY A 637 12.52 27.96 -26.63
N ASN A 638 12.00 27.12 -25.74
CA ASN A 638 11.28 25.89 -26.08
C ASN A 638 9.78 26.04 -25.80
N LEU A 639 8.97 25.84 -26.82
CA LEU A 639 7.51 25.75 -26.76
C LEU A 639 7.08 24.29 -26.98
N ASN A 640 6.31 23.72 -26.05
CA ASN A 640 5.84 22.32 -26.15
C ASN A 640 4.30 22.26 -26.11
N LEU A 641 3.73 21.82 -27.23
CA LEU A 641 2.30 21.69 -27.52
C LEU A 641 1.94 20.26 -27.96
N LEU A 642 2.80 19.27 -27.63
CA LEU A 642 2.52 17.85 -27.90
C LEU A 642 1.18 17.44 -27.28
N ASN A 643 0.34 16.76 -28.05
CA ASN A 643 -0.97 16.24 -27.67
C ASN A 643 -2.02 17.27 -27.22
N CYS A 644 -1.83 18.57 -27.52
CA CYS A 644 -2.86 19.60 -27.33
C CYS A 644 -3.95 19.48 -28.40
N CYS A 645 -4.92 18.57 -28.20
CA CYS A 645 -5.91 18.21 -29.22
C CYS A 645 -6.96 19.29 -29.55
N GLY A 646 -6.97 20.43 -28.84
CA GLY A 646 -7.77 21.61 -29.19
C GLY A 646 -7.19 22.43 -30.35
N LEU A 647 -5.89 22.24 -30.68
CA LEU A 647 -5.22 22.96 -31.77
C LEU A 647 -5.53 22.32 -33.13
N GLN A 648 -5.94 23.13 -34.11
CA GLN A 648 -6.28 22.69 -35.46
C GLN A 648 -5.33 23.34 -36.48
N ALA A 649 -5.68 23.37 -37.78
CA ALA A 649 -4.84 23.98 -38.81
C ALA A 649 -4.70 25.52 -38.67
N ASP A 650 -5.67 26.14 -37.99
CA ASP A 650 -5.71 27.55 -37.60
C ASP A 650 -4.51 28.00 -36.74
N VAL A 651 -3.80 27.08 -36.09
CA VAL A 651 -2.60 27.40 -35.30
C VAL A 651 -1.37 27.74 -36.15
N MET A 652 -1.33 27.32 -37.43
CA MET A 652 -0.13 27.40 -38.26
C MET A 652 0.41 28.83 -38.51
N PRO A 653 -0.43 29.88 -38.69
CA PRO A 653 0.03 31.27 -38.70
C PRO A 653 0.68 31.69 -37.38
N VAL A 654 0.10 31.32 -36.24
CA VAL A 654 0.60 31.65 -34.89
C VAL A 654 1.97 31.00 -34.65
N LEU A 655 2.16 29.75 -35.10
CA LEU A 655 3.47 29.09 -35.01
C LEU A 655 4.54 29.74 -35.89
N ARG A 656 4.18 30.32 -37.05
CA ARG A 656 5.10 31.13 -37.87
C ARG A 656 5.53 32.40 -37.13
N GLU A 657 4.65 33.01 -36.34
CA GLU A 657 4.97 34.20 -35.54
C GLU A 657 5.87 33.89 -34.34
N PHE A 658 5.68 32.75 -33.67
CA PHE A 658 6.65 32.27 -32.66
C PHE A 658 8.06 32.10 -33.25
N ILE A 659 8.16 31.53 -34.46
CA ILE A 659 9.44 31.35 -35.15
C ILE A 659 10.06 32.72 -35.51
N SER A 660 9.27 33.68 -36.03
CA SER A 660 9.80 35.00 -36.39
C SER A 660 10.21 35.83 -35.17
N LYS A 661 9.54 35.66 -34.01
CA LYS A 661 9.94 36.23 -32.71
C LYS A 661 11.07 35.44 -32.01
N GLY A 662 11.60 34.39 -32.64
CA GLY A 662 12.86 33.75 -32.25
C GLY A 662 12.75 32.53 -31.33
N THR A 663 11.57 31.88 -31.23
CA THR A 663 11.40 30.61 -30.52
C THR A 663 12.27 29.52 -31.17
N LYS A 664 13.21 28.96 -30.40
CA LYS A 664 14.26 28.04 -30.89
C LYS A 664 13.79 26.60 -31.08
N THR A 665 12.73 26.18 -30.39
CA THR A 665 12.20 24.82 -30.51
C THR A 665 10.69 24.84 -30.33
N ILE A 666 9.94 24.32 -31.30
CA ILE A 666 8.50 24.08 -31.18
C ILE A 666 8.26 22.58 -31.32
N MET A 667 7.63 21.96 -30.33
CA MET A 667 7.18 20.57 -30.38
C MET A 667 5.65 20.52 -30.48
N LEU A 668 5.15 19.91 -31.55
CA LEU A 668 3.72 19.78 -31.87
C LEU A 668 3.45 18.33 -32.28
N SER A 669 2.30 17.77 -31.93
CA SER A 669 1.89 16.45 -32.43
C SER A 669 1.31 16.56 -33.85
N GLU A 670 1.36 15.48 -34.61
CA GLU A 670 0.50 15.33 -35.80
C GLU A 670 -0.97 15.41 -35.34
N THR A 671 -1.64 16.51 -35.63
CA THR A 671 -3.08 16.65 -35.36
C THR A 671 -3.86 15.95 -36.46
N ARG A 672 -4.95 15.27 -36.11
CA ARG A 672 -5.77 14.52 -37.08
C ARG A 672 -6.53 15.42 -38.08
N ASN A 673 -6.43 16.74 -37.91
CA ASN A 673 -7.18 17.75 -38.65
C ASN A 673 -6.27 18.70 -39.46
N LEU A 674 -4.94 18.50 -39.44
CA LEU A 674 -4.01 19.25 -40.30
C LEU A 674 -3.96 18.64 -41.71
N PRO A 675 -4.19 19.41 -42.79
CA PRO A 675 -3.96 18.93 -44.14
C PRO A 675 -2.48 18.56 -44.33
N ALA A 676 -2.21 17.34 -44.82
CA ALA A 676 -0.85 16.83 -44.97
C ALA A 676 0.04 17.73 -45.84
N THR A 677 -0.55 18.42 -46.82
CA THR A 677 0.11 19.40 -47.70
C THR A 677 0.66 20.61 -46.94
N GLU A 678 -0.10 21.19 -46.00
CA GLU A 678 0.35 22.34 -45.22
C GLU A 678 1.43 21.95 -44.21
N TYR A 679 1.33 20.74 -43.64
CA TYR A 679 2.33 20.19 -42.73
C TYR A 679 3.67 19.94 -43.44
N ASP A 680 3.64 19.35 -44.63
CA ASP A 680 4.86 19.11 -45.42
C ASP A 680 5.44 20.42 -46.02
N GLU A 681 4.64 21.44 -46.35
CA GLU A 681 5.15 22.76 -46.76
C GLU A 681 5.81 23.51 -45.59
N PHE A 682 5.22 23.46 -44.39
CA PHE A 682 5.79 24.04 -43.17
C PHE A 682 7.11 23.35 -42.79
N ARG A 683 7.19 22.03 -42.95
CA ARG A 683 8.42 21.24 -42.78
C ARG A 683 9.55 21.73 -43.69
N HIS A 684 9.25 21.99 -44.95
CA HIS A 684 10.24 22.33 -45.97
C HIS A 684 10.83 23.74 -45.81
N LYS A 685 10.10 24.67 -45.16
CA LYS A 685 10.57 26.03 -44.84
C LYS A 685 11.48 26.11 -43.60
N LEU A 686 11.65 25.01 -42.87
CA LEU A 686 12.37 24.95 -41.58
C LEU A 686 13.56 23.97 -41.57
N ASP A 687 13.95 23.44 -42.74
CA ASP A 687 15.03 22.46 -42.92
C ASP A 687 14.90 21.22 -41.99
N LEU A 688 13.65 20.83 -41.70
CA LEU A 688 13.37 19.75 -40.76
C LEU A 688 13.51 18.39 -41.46
N PRO A 689 14.25 17.43 -40.88
CA PRO A 689 14.60 16.18 -41.56
C PRO A 689 13.38 15.35 -41.98
N SER A 690 13.59 14.46 -42.97
CA SER A 690 12.57 13.64 -43.63
C SER A 690 11.60 12.90 -42.68
N ARG A 691 10.43 12.51 -43.20
CA ARG A 691 9.29 11.91 -42.45
C ARG A 691 9.73 10.88 -41.41
N GLU A 692 10.58 9.93 -41.82
CA GLU A 692 11.14 8.83 -41.03
C GLU A 692 11.94 9.25 -39.79
N LYS A 693 12.53 10.46 -39.78
CA LYS A 693 13.34 10.96 -38.66
C LYS A 693 12.51 11.65 -37.57
N TRP A 694 11.21 11.89 -37.77
CA TRP A 694 10.36 12.52 -36.75
C TRP A 694 9.64 11.51 -35.85
N ASP A 695 9.38 10.29 -36.33
CA ASP A 695 8.99 9.14 -35.49
C ASP A 695 10.06 8.80 -34.42
N MET A 696 11.32 9.22 -34.61
CA MET A 696 12.42 8.89 -33.71
C MET A 696 12.37 9.56 -32.33
N HIS A 697 11.44 10.48 -32.05
CA HIS A 697 11.23 11.04 -30.70
C HIS A 697 9.89 10.69 -30.04
N VAL A 698 9.14 9.72 -30.58
CA VAL A 698 8.10 8.98 -29.82
C VAL A 698 8.46 7.48 -29.67
N LYS A 699 9.76 7.17 -29.57
CA LYS A 699 10.24 5.86 -29.08
C LYS A 699 10.58 5.86 -27.58
N PHE A 700 9.60 6.20 -26.75
CA PHE A 700 9.44 5.48 -25.48
C PHE A 700 8.73 4.15 -25.78
N GLN A 701 9.45 3.18 -26.34
CA GLN A 701 8.89 1.83 -26.46
C GLN A 701 8.66 1.24 -25.06
N PRO A 702 7.50 0.61 -24.77
CA PRO A 702 7.13 0.24 -23.40
C PRO A 702 8.00 -0.80 -22.67
N GLU A 703 9.01 -1.37 -23.33
CA GLU A 703 9.62 -2.65 -22.92
C GLU A 703 10.94 -2.50 -22.16
N GLU A 704 11.76 -1.48 -22.43
CA GLU A 704 13.07 -1.33 -21.77
C GLU A 704 13.01 -0.80 -20.32
N ILE A 705 11.80 -0.53 -19.79
CA ILE A 705 11.58 -0.39 -18.33
C ILE A 705 11.27 -1.77 -17.69
N ARG A 706 11.95 -2.82 -18.16
CA ARG A 706 11.93 -4.18 -17.60
C ARG A 706 13.26 -4.96 -17.67
N SER A 707 14.41 -4.27 -17.63
CA SER A 707 15.65 -4.77 -17.01
C SER A 707 15.85 -4.21 -15.60
#